data_AF-A0A430JI49-F1
#
_entry.id   AF-A0A430JI49-F1
#
_cell.length_a   1.000
_cell.length_b   1.000
_cell.length_c   1.000
_cell.angle_alpha   90.00
_cell.angle_beta   90.00
_cell.angle_gamma   90.00
#
_symmetry.space_group_name_H-M   'P 1'
#
loop_
_entity.id
_entity.type
_entity.pdbx_description
1 polymer ?
#
loop_
_entity_poly.entity_id
_entity_poly.type
_entity_poly.pdbx_seq_one_letter_code
_entity_poly.pdbx_strand_id
1 'polypeptide(L)'
;MLANRIRKEIVLLFMVCLGVIGMLALSHTAHAAGVAYYVDASDGNDNNDGLSSEGAWRTITKVNSVSLQPGDQVLFKSGQTWQGVTLRPIASGTSSDPIRFGAYGDPSLAQPVISGAARADSWVGPDANGEYKQTGLTGDALRIVMLEDGKRLTGNHIDARLQGPTIGSLTPGSFVADSVTGSVYYKPSTGTLNDHVIEVAKKNGTFAFSSNGKNYLILDGIDFRGGYDFVMFIGTGSHHVTIKNSSIHGVDRAGVRISGASDIQLLNNEIYDMNYFGIALEGGASNNVISGNHVHGIGLLDTDDGDTVGIQIVGGAAGANSKQNTIEKNEIDQIGRDIYKGKGGTSARGNLYHAGILVDSSTETIIQQNHIHDVYRSGILIFTSSADATNTSIHHNLIHHAGKVTSTDYFNSGIYLNTKLGLIDGTTVYNNTIASSRFKADVVNREAAVFIRVQGKTVPGAYGALHNVAVVNNVIAGNEGNYMMSFHADNEAAISGLTIDHNLYARSDANAGGVYWNQGGTEKIYKANQMFGASTSYSVEKNQDLHAIMGDPLFMDTSQPNYALQPISPAIDAGANVGLAVDFLGNPIPAGDAPDIGAYEEQHPFIPAPVVTGVMNGQVYGSVVAATYDRGEAWLTRNGDTPIAYLSGTPIAQSGVYELRVTYRSQTTIVGFTIDTAAPVVTGVVDGQLYTGDVTPVFNKGRGMLYRLSTLTGERQTETGTYEIVSTVDAPDGKVDKEVSEWATEYLLSPVTLETEILVNPNFLSGTVIHDPGFYRLTVTDDVYNVTQVSFQIQAQPDPGTDPTAALVLTGPMNVRSGEDMVLTAGLKDVLNVSALEFSVVYDPERLEYVSAQSARSGIQIVQEQQQAAQGKIHLVLAGLGSSNAISGAASVVELKFTAKETSVSSTSGFAAQQVKIATGQGVETNVGAASYTIQILGHVNKEELIARIAAGEALMQGAVEGYAIGSYFPGTLALRGPGLTAALLAAQAIVQSDNAAQAEVDAALQALEAAISYFESARILTETGNINGQPGITVGDLAIVAYYYGSTTASSNWSEAQVADVDHDGVVGMSDMAFMAARISGE
;
A
#
# COMPACT_ATOMS: atom_id res chain seq x y z
N MET A 1 48.37 12.65 11.52
CA MET A 1 48.99 11.67 10.59
C MET A 1 48.00 11.07 9.60
N LEU A 2 46.75 10.75 10.00
CA LEU A 2 45.70 10.26 9.08
C LEU A 2 45.30 11.27 7.99
N ALA A 3 45.18 12.57 8.34
CA ALA A 3 44.86 13.64 7.38
C ALA A 3 45.91 13.87 6.29
N ASN A 4 47.20 13.58 6.57
CA ASN A 4 48.28 13.67 5.58
C ASN A 4 48.34 12.45 4.66
N ARG A 5 47.73 11.33 5.05
CA ARG A 5 47.61 10.12 4.23
C ARG A 5 46.46 10.27 3.22
N ILE A 6 45.32 10.79 3.69
CA ILE A 6 44.14 11.08 2.86
C ILE A 6 44.43 12.18 1.83
N ARG A 7 45.17 13.25 2.20
CA ARG A 7 45.60 14.27 1.23
C ARG A 7 46.57 13.74 0.17
N LYS A 8 47.44 12.79 0.50
CA LYS A 8 48.35 12.18 -0.49
C LYS A 8 47.64 11.23 -1.43
N GLU A 9 46.62 10.50 -0.96
CA GLU A 9 45.81 9.61 -1.78
C GLU A 9 44.85 10.38 -2.69
N ILE A 10 44.27 11.50 -2.24
CA ILE A 10 43.43 12.37 -3.10
C ILE A 10 44.28 13.08 -4.17
N VAL A 11 45.49 13.54 -3.84
CA VAL A 11 46.39 14.18 -4.83
C VAL A 11 46.94 13.16 -5.83
N LEU A 12 47.19 11.91 -5.41
CA LEU A 12 47.58 10.82 -6.32
C LEU A 12 46.42 10.42 -7.24
N LEU A 13 45.17 10.41 -6.74
CA LEU A 13 43.97 10.15 -7.54
C LEU A 13 43.72 11.29 -8.55
N PHE A 14 43.91 12.56 -8.16
CA PHE A 14 43.77 13.71 -9.05
C PHE A 14 44.88 13.78 -10.13
N MET A 15 46.12 13.38 -9.79
CA MET A 15 47.22 13.31 -10.75
C MET A 15 47.09 12.11 -11.72
N VAL A 16 46.52 10.98 -11.28
CA VAL A 16 46.19 9.86 -12.17
C VAL A 16 45.04 10.23 -13.10
N CYS A 17 44.02 10.97 -12.64
CA CYS A 17 42.94 11.47 -13.50
C CYS A 17 43.42 12.51 -14.53
N LEU A 18 44.32 13.44 -14.18
CA LEU A 18 44.89 14.39 -15.15
C LEU A 18 45.91 13.73 -16.11
N GLY A 19 46.61 12.69 -15.68
CA GLY A 19 47.50 11.91 -16.55
C GLY A 19 46.75 11.07 -17.60
N VAL A 20 45.55 10.59 -17.27
CA VAL A 20 44.67 9.86 -18.20
C VAL A 20 43.95 10.81 -19.15
N ILE A 21 43.61 12.04 -18.73
CA ILE A 21 42.97 13.05 -19.61
C ILE A 21 43.99 13.71 -20.57
N GLY A 22 45.27 13.77 -20.21
CA GLY A 22 46.34 14.35 -21.06
C GLY A 22 46.98 13.41 -22.09
N MET A 23 46.82 12.09 -21.97
CA MET A 23 47.29 11.09 -22.96
C MET A 23 46.20 10.60 -23.92
N LEU A 24 44.97 11.12 -23.81
CA LEU A 24 43.85 10.86 -24.72
C LEU A 24 43.69 11.90 -25.84
N ALA A 25 44.72 12.73 -26.06
CA ALA A 25 44.82 13.62 -27.21
C ALA A 25 45.93 13.15 -28.16
N LEU A 26 45.84 11.92 -28.65
CA LEU A 26 46.61 11.43 -29.79
C LEU A 26 45.69 10.55 -30.65
N SER A 27 45.52 10.99 -31.90
CA SER A 27 44.80 10.34 -33.00
C SER A 27 43.29 10.08 -32.81
N HIS A 28 42.48 11.14 -32.92
CA HIS A 28 41.28 10.99 -33.75
C HIS A 28 41.77 10.82 -35.19
N THR A 29 42.10 9.59 -35.58
CA THR A 29 41.95 9.21 -36.98
C THR A 29 40.47 9.40 -37.30
N ALA A 30 40.13 10.46 -38.03
CA ALA A 30 38.86 10.54 -38.73
C ALA A 30 38.75 9.23 -39.54
N HIS A 31 37.95 8.28 -39.06
CA HIS A 31 37.63 7.09 -39.84
C HIS A 31 36.89 7.58 -41.08
N ALA A 32 37.29 7.08 -42.24
CA ALA A 32 36.55 7.35 -43.48
C ALA A 32 35.09 6.92 -43.26
N ALA A 33 34.14 7.77 -43.61
CA ALA A 33 32.72 7.40 -43.61
C ALA A 33 32.56 6.13 -44.43
N GLY A 34 31.91 5.10 -43.86
CA GLY A 34 31.66 3.85 -44.56
C GLY A 34 30.92 4.08 -45.87
N VAL A 35 31.12 3.18 -46.83
CA VAL A 35 30.65 3.35 -48.21
C VAL A 35 29.23 2.81 -48.35
N ALA A 36 28.37 3.52 -49.08
CA ALA A 36 27.03 3.05 -49.43
C ALA A 36 27.04 2.33 -50.80
N TYR A 37 26.57 1.08 -50.80
CA TYR A 37 26.37 0.28 -52.00
C TYR A 37 24.90 0.16 -52.35
N TYR A 38 24.54 0.36 -53.62
CA TYR A 38 23.16 0.36 -54.11
C TYR A 38 22.85 -0.92 -54.89
N VAL A 39 21.65 -1.45 -54.68
CA VAL A 39 21.16 -2.68 -55.33
C VAL A 39 19.81 -2.44 -56.00
N ASP A 40 19.71 -2.70 -57.30
CA ASP A 40 18.50 -2.53 -58.13
C ASP A 40 18.26 -3.80 -58.96
N ALA A 41 17.18 -4.53 -58.67
CA ALA A 41 16.81 -5.78 -59.32
C ALA A 41 16.49 -5.62 -60.82
N SER A 42 16.01 -4.44 -61.23
CA SER A 42 15.50 -4.20 -62.59
C SER A 42 16.55 -3.56 -63.49
N ASP A 43 17.17 -2.48 -63.02
CA ASP A 43 18.06 -1.63 -63.83
C ASP A 43 19.55 -1.81 -63.47
N GLY A 44 19.87 -2.53 -62.38
CA GLY A 44 21.24 -2.74 -61.92
C GLY A 44 22.08 -3.69 -62.80
N ASN A 45 23.39 -3.67 -62.62
CA ASN A 45 24.34 -4.58 -63.27
C ASN A 45 25.48 -4.97 -62.32
N ASP A 46 25.75 -6.27 -62.14
CA ASP A 46 26.76 -6.78 -61.19
C ASP A 46 28.22 -6.46 -61.60
N ASN A 47 28.41 -5.94 -62.81
CA ASN A 47 29.68 -5.37 -63.28
C ASN A 47 29.89 -3.91 -62.85
N ASN A 48 28.86 -3.23 -62.32
CA ASN A 48 28.98 -1.89 -61.80
C ASN A 48 29.76 -1.87 -60.46
N ASP A 49 30.25 -0.69 -60.07
CA ASP A 49 30.96 -0.50 -58.80
C ASP A 49 30.02 -0.54 -57.57
N GLY A 50 28.71 -0.28 -57.78
CA GLY A 50 27.71 -0.26 -56.73
C GLY A 50 27.65 1.07 -55.96
N LEU A 51 28.46 2.07 -56.31
CA LEU A 51 28.70 3.26 -55.47
C LEU A 51 27.71 4.42 -55.70
N SER A 52 26.72 4.23 -56.59
CA SER A 52 25.67 5.20 -56.90
C SER A 52 24.37 4.49 -57.29
N SER A 53 23.24 5.20 -57.25
CA SER A 53 21.95 4.68 -57.69
C SER A 53 21.94 4.28 -59.17
N GLU A 54 22.65 5.01 -60.03
CA GLU A 54 22.75 4.72 -61.46
C GLU A 54 23.75 3.57 -61.74
N GLY A 55 24.74 3.41 -60.87
CA GLY A 55 25.75 2.35 -60.87
C GLY A 55 25.42 1.18 -59.94
N ALA A 56 24.14 0.90 -59.66
CA ALA A 56 23.74 -0.13 -58.71
C ALA A 56 24.11 -1.55 -59.18
N TRP A 57 24.39 -2.44 -58.22
CA TRP A 57 24.44 -3.88 -58.47
C TRP A 57 23.04 -4.44 -58.73
N ARG A 58 22.95 -5.63 -59.33
CA ARG A 58 21.66 -6.26 -59.65
C ARG A 58 21.25 -7.30 -58.63
N THR A 59 22.19 -8.11 -58.15
CA THR A 59 21.87 -9.37 -57.44
C THR A 59 22.37 -9.42 -56.01
N ILE A 60 21.65 -10.16 -55.16
CA ILE A 60 22.12 -10.52 -53.81
C ILE A 60 23.39 -11.38 -53.89
N THR A 61 23.57 -12.17 -54.95
CA THR A 61 24.81 -12.94 -55.17
C THR A 61 26.04 -12.04 -55.20
N LYS A 62 25.93 -10.85 -55.83
CA LYS A 62 26.98 -9.84 -55.80
C LYS A 62 27.21 -9.31 -54.39
N VAL A 63 26.15 -8.94 -53.68
CA VAL A 63 26.22 -8.46 -52.28
C VAL A 63 26.95 -9.48 -51.39
N ASN A 64 26.58 -10.76 -51.47
CA ASN A 64 27.18 -11.84 -50.68
C ASN A 64 28.66 -12.13 -51.03
N SER A 65 29.14 -11.66 -52.18
CA SER A 65 30.52 -11.85 -52.61
C SER A 65 31.47 -10.77 -52.11
N VAL A 66 30.94 -9.63 -51.67
CA VAL A 66 31.74 -8.46 -51.26
C VAL A 66 32.03 -8.52 -49.76
N SER A 67 33.30 -8.33 -49.41
CA SER A 67 33.74 -8.18 -48.02
C SER A 67 33.58 -6.72 -47.59
N LEU A 68 32.39 -6.40 -47.08
CA LEU A 68 32.07 -5.10 -46.48
C LEU A 68 33.04 -4.76 -45.33
N GLN A 69 33.30 -3.48 -45.13
CA GLN A 69 34.10 -2.93 -44.04
C GLN A 69 33.20 -2.35 -42.94
N PRO A 70 33.69 -2.20 -41.69
CA PRO A 70 32.96 -1.49 -40.64
C PRO A 70 32.47 -0.11 -41.11
N GLY A 71 31.20 0.19 -40.83
CA GLY A 71 30.51 1.42 -41.25
C GLY A 71 29.86 1.37 -42.64
N ASP A 72 30.16 0.37 -43.48
CA ASP A 72 29.57 0.25 -44.82
C ASP A 72 28.04 0.04 -44.77
N GLN A 73 27.37 0.44 -45.84
CA GLN A 73 25.93 0.31 -46.02
C GLN A 73 25.59 -0.43 -47.32
N VAL A 74 24.54 -1.24 -47.31
CA VAL A 74 23.95 -1.84 -48.51
C VAL A 74 22.47 -1.46 -48.57
N LEU A 75 22.08 -0.75 -49.63
CA LEU A 75 20.76 -0.18 -49.81
C LEU A 75 20.04 -0.86 -50.99
N PHE A 76 18.89 -1.47 -50.72
CA PHE A 76 18.04 -2.10 -51.72
C PHE A 76 16.96 -1.12 -52.21
N LYS A 77 16.69 -1.08 -53.52
CA LYS A 77 15.69 -0.16 -54.07
C LYS A 77 14.28 -0.56 -53.63
N SER A 78 13.51 0.40 -53.12
CA SER A 78 12.11 0.20 -52.72
C SER A 78 11.23 -0.24 -53.89
N GLY A 79 10.20 -1.02 -53.60
CA GLY A 79 9.24 -1.57 -54.56
C GLY A 79 9.74 -2.76 -55.38
N GLN A 80 10.94 -3.26 -55.09
CA GLN A 80 11.54 -4.37 -55.83
C GLN A 80 11.69 -5.64 -54.99
N THR A 81 11.77 -6.78 -55.69
CA THR A 81 11.84 -8.12 -55.09
C THR A 81 13.03 -8.90 -55.63
N TRP A 82 13.82 -9.48 -54.73
CA TRP A 82 14.89 -10.43 -55.04
C TRP A 82 14.48 -11.82 -54.61
N GLN A 83 14.37 -12.75 -55.57
CA GLN A 83 13.86 -14.10 -55.33
C GLN A 83 14.95 -15.17 -55.41
N GLY A 84 14.79 -16.25 -54.65
CA GLY A 84 15.59 -17.47 -54.75
C GLY A 84 17.03 -17.38 -54.22
N VAL A 85 17.40 -16.27 -53.56
CA VAL A 85 18.75 -16.06 -53.00
C VAL A 85 18.64 -15.54 -51.56
N THR A 86 19.35 -16.20 -50.64
CA THR A 86 19.46 -15.75 -49.25
C THR A 86 20.53 -14.65 -49.11
N LEU A 87 20.22 -13.56 -48.42
CA LEU A 87 21.22 -12.58 -48.00
C LEU A 87 22.09 -13.16 -46.87
N ARG A 88 23.41 -13.20 -47.07
CA ARG A 88 24.39 -13.79 -46.16
C ARG A 88 25.62 -12.89 -46.06
N PRO A 89 25.59 -11.85 -45.23
CA PRO A 89 26.76 -11.02 -44.99
C PRO A 89 27.90 -11.89 -44.44
N ILE A 90 29.09 -11.77 -45.03
CA ILE A 90 30.29 -12.56 -44.65
C ILE A 90 31.29 -11.77 -43.81
N ALA A 91 31.02 -10.50 -43.56
CA ALA A 91 31.87 -9.59 -42.79
C ALA A 91 31.12 -9.03 -41.57
N SER A 92 31.87 -8.56 -40.59
CA SER A 92 31.36 -7.94 -39.36
C SER A 92 31.77 -6.48 -39.29
N GLY A 93 30.88 -5.64 -38.73
CA GLY A 93 31.25 -4.29 -38.31
C GLY A 93 31.95 -4.27 -36.96
N THR A 94 32.05 -3.07 -36.38
CA THR A 94 32.49 -2.85 -34.99
C THR A 94 31.34 -2.27 -34.17
N SER A 95 31.52 -2.14 -32.85
CA SER A 95 30.53 -1.49 -31.99
C SER A 95 30.34 0.00 -32.30
N SER A 96 31.40 0.69 -32.77
CA SER A 96 31.33 2.08 -33.22
C SER A 96 30.78 2.22 -34.63
N ASP A 97 31.08 1.25 -35.51
CA ASP A 97 30.82 1.33 -36.94
C ASP A 97 30.16 0.04 -37.45
N PRO A 98 28.86 -0.17 -37.15
CA PRO A 98 28.14 -1.34 -37.63
C PRO A 98 27.95 -1.28 -39.15
N ILE A 99 27.93 -2.46 -39.79
CA ILE A 99 27.49 -2.59 -41.18
C ILE A 99 25.96 -2.49 -41.21
N ARG A 100 25.40 -1.69 -42.13
CA ARG A 100 23.96 -1.43 -42.21
C ARG A 100 23.36 -1.95 -43.51
N PHE A 101 22.18 -2.54 -43.41
CA PHE A 101 21.36 -2.91 -44.56
C PHE A 101 20.07 -2.10 -44.50
N GLY A 102 19.62 -1.55 -45.62
CA GLY A 102 18.44 -0.68 -45.66
C GLY A 102 17.84 -0.55 -47.05
N ALA A 103 16.98 0.46 -47.21
CA ALA A 103 16.31 0.76 -48.46
C ALA A 103 16.70 2.13 -49.02
N TYR A 104 16.52 2.33 -50.33
CA TYR A 104 16.59 3.65 -50.98
C TYR A 104 15.53 3.78 -52.08
N GLY A 105 15.28 5.00 -52.53
CA GLY A 105 14.28 5.31 -53.55
C GLY A 105 13.04 5.98 -52.95
N ASP A 106 11.91 5.87 -53.64
CA ASP A 106 10.65 6.46 -53.21
C ASP A 106 10.11 5.74 -51.96
N PRO A 107 9.98 6.43 -50.80
CA PRO A 107 9.51 5.82 -49.57
C PRO A 107 8.00 5.49 -49.59
N SER A 108 7.24 5.95 -50.59
CA SER A 108 5.83 5.59 -50.76
C SER A 108 5.64 4.19 -51.38
N LEU A 109 6.70 3.61 -51.94
CA LEU A 109 6.69 2.26 -52.47
C LEU A 109 6.85 1.24 -51.34
N ALA A 110 6.40 0.00 -51.59
CA ALA A 110 6.59 -1.11 -50.66
C ALA A 110 8.07 -1.33 -50.30
N GLN A 111 8.33 -1.84 -49.09
CA GLN A 111 9.68 -2.20 -48.67
C GLN A 111 10.33 -3.21 -49.65
N PRO A 112 11.66 -3.17 -49.83
CA PRO A 112 12.37 -4.18 -50.61
C PRO A 112 12.12 -5.59 -50.07
N VAL A 113 11.75 -6.53 -50.95
CA VAL A 113 11.47 -7.92 -50.54
C VAL A 113 12.63 -8.83 -50.90
N ILE A 114 13.16 -9.55 -49.92
CA ILE A 114 14.15 -10.62 -50.11
C ILE A 114 13.46 -11.95 -49.83
N SER A 115 13.08 -12.66 -50.88
CA SER A 115 12.33 -13.90 -50.78
C SER A 115 13.21 -15.11 -51.09
N GLY A 116 13.36 -16.00 -50.12
CA GLY A 116 13.92 -17.33 -50.33
C GLY A 116 12.95 -18.31 -50.99
N ALA A 117 11.67 -17.93 -51.13
CA ALA A 117 10.65 -18.77 -51.75
C ALA A 117 10.80 -18.78 -53.28
N ALA A 118 10.36 -19.88 -53.90
CA ALA A 118 10.23 -19.98 -55.35
C ALA A 118 8.82 -19.54 -55.75
N ARG A 119 8.68 -18.67 -56.76
CA ARG A 119 7.39 -18.30 -57.30
C ARG A 119 6.72 -19.53 -57.94
N ALA A 120 5.45 -19.72 -57.62
CA ALA A 120 4.61 -20.75 -58.21
C ALA A 120 4.01 -20.19 -59.50
N ASP A 121 4.71 -20.32 -60.63
CA ASP A 121 4.30 -19.66 -61.90
C ASP A 121 3.50 -20.57 -62.84
N SER A 122 3.49 -21.89 -62.61
CA SER A 122 2.96 -22.89 -63.53
C SER A 122 1.59 -23.44 -63.09
N TRP A 123 0.66 -22.54 -62.80
CA TRP A 123 -0.72 -22.89 -62.47
C TRP A 123 -1.54 -23.23 -63.72
N VAL A 124 -2.40 -24.23 -63.61
CA VAL A 124 -3.36 -24.67 -64.63
C VAL A 124 -4.76 -24.52 -64.05
N GLY A 125 -5.64 -23.80 -64.74
CA GLY A 125 -7.00 -23.55 -64.27
C GLY A 125 -7.54 -22.19 -64.73
N PRO A 126 -8.65 -21.71 -64.14
CA PRO A 126 -9.42 -22.40 -63.10
C PRO A 126 -10.17 -23.62 -63.66
N ASP A 127 -10.45 -24.61 -62.82
CA ASP A 127 -11.40 -25.67 -63.11
C ASP A 127 -12.87 -25.19 -62.94
N ALA A 128 -13.84 -26.10 -63.05
CA ALA A 128 -15.26 -25.77 -62.89
C ALA A 128 -15.62 -25.22 -61.48
N ASN A 129 -14.77 -25.43 -60.49
CA ASN A 129 -14.95 -24.98 -59.11
C ASN A 129 -14.19 -23.67 -58.80
N GLY A 130 -13.49 -23.12 -59.79
CA GLY A 130 -12.66 -21.92 -59.63
C GLY A 130 -11.25 -22.22 -59.09
N GLU A 131 -10.82 -23.49 -59.12
CA GLU A 131 -9.56 -23.93 -58.53
C GLU A 131 -8.45 -24.03 -59.56
N TYR A 132 -7.26 -23.55 -59.20
CA TYR A 132 -6.04 -23.65 -59.97
C TYR A 132 -5.18 -24.79 -59.43
N LYS A 133 -4.55 -25.54 -60.32
CA LYS A 133 -3.69 -26.67 -60.00
C LYS A 133 -2.27 -26.42 -60.46
N GLN A 134 -1.29 -26.71 -59.61
CA GLN A 134 0.12 -26.82 -60.01
C GLN A 134 0.65 -28.22 -59.72
N THR A 135 1.45 -28.77 -60.64
CA THR A 135 2.13 -30.06 -60.51
C THR A 135 3.63 -29.89 -60.31
N GLY A 136 4.31 -30.92 -59.81
CA GLY A 136 5.78 -30.93 -59.69
C GLY A 136 6.32 -30.17 -58.49
N LEU A 137 5.48 -29.84 -57.52
CA LEU A 137 5.91 -29.41 -56.20
C LEU A 137 6.32 -30.69 -55.43
N THR A 138 7.58 -31.11 -55.56
CA THR A 138 8.10 -32.34 -54.93
C THR A 138 8.94 -32.04 -53.69
N GLY A 139 8.85 -32.89 -52.66
CA GLY A 139 9.57 -32.78 -51.37
C GLY A 139 8.97 -33.70 -50.28
N ASP A 140 9.70 -33.91 -49.17
CA ASP A 140 9.55 -35.05 -48.23
C ASP A 140 8.15 -35.35 -47.63
N ALA A 141 7.16 -34.44 -47.72
CA ALA A 141 5.74 -34.75 -47.45
C ALA A 141 4.77 -33.65 -47.93
N LEU A 142 5.17 -32.78 -48.90
CA LEU A 142 4.43 -31.56 -49.26
C LEU A 142 4.11 -30.60 -48.09
N ARG A 143 4.94 -30.57 -47.04
CA ARG A 143 4.90 -29.55 -45.97
C ARG A 143 5.24 -28.17 -46.52
N ILE A 144 4.22 -27.35 -46.72
CA ILE A 144 4.31 -26.04 -47.36
C ILE A 144 3.40 -25.03 -46.67
N VAL A 145 3.85 -23.78 -46.63
CA VAL A 145 2.96 -22.66 -46.36
C VAL A 145 2.83 -21.86 -47.65
N MET A 146 1.59 -21.55 -48.03
CA MET A 146 1.32 -20.68 -49.16
C MET A 146 0.91 -19.30 -48.69
N LEU A 147 1.47 -18.29 -49.34
CA LEU A 147 1.12 -16.90 -49.12
C LEU A 147 0.49 -16.33 -50.41
N GLU A 148 -0.62 -15.63 -50.28
CA GLU A 148 -1.21 -14.78 -51.32
C GLU A 148 -0.99 -13.33 -50.89
N ASP A 149 -0.26 -12.57 -51.70
CA ASP A 149 0.08 -11.16 -51.43
C ASP A 149 0.72 -10.95 -50.04
N GLY A 150 1.54 -11.92 -49.62
CA GLY A 150 2.20 -11.94 -48.31
C GLY A 150 1.35 -12.45 -47.15
N LYS A 151 0.05 -12.70 -47.35
CA LYS A 151 -0.84 -13.26 -46.32
C LYS A 151 -0.95 -14.76 -46.42
N ARG A 152 -0.93 -15.45 -45.29
CA ARG A 152 -1.05 -16.89 -45.25
C ARG A 152 -2.43 -17.35 -45.71
N LEU A 153 -2.43 -18.34 -46.59
CA LEU A 153 -3.65 -19.01 -47.02
C LEU A 153 -4.03 -20.12 -46.05
N THR A 154 -5.34 -20.34 -45.91
CA THR A 154 -5.85 -21.51 -45.18
C THR A 154 -5.60 -22.76 -46.00
N GLY A 155 -4.91 -23.77 -45.46
CA GLY A 155 -4.72 -24.99 -46.25
C GLY A 155 -4.34 -26.22 -45.46
N ASN A 156 -4.29 -27.34 -46.19
CA ASN A 156 -4.09 -28.66 -45.63
C ASN A 156 -3.11 -29.50 -46.45
N HIS A 157 -2.34 -30.33 -45.76
CA HIS A 157 -1.52 -31.39 -46.36
C HIS A 157 -2.30 -32.70 -46.31
N ILE A 158 -2.28 -33.53 -47.35
CA ILE A 158 -3.04 -34.81 -47.33
C ILE A 158 -2.49 -35.81 -46.27
N ASP A 159 -1.29 -35.59 -45.73
CA ASP A 159 -0.78 -36.35 -44.57
C ASP A 159 -1.35 -35.86 -43.22
N ALA A 160 -2.09 -34.75 -43.23
CA ALA A 160 -2.66 -34.17 -42.04
C ALA A 160 -3.70 -35.10 -41.46
N ARG A 161 -3.63 -35.18 -40.15
CA ARG A 161 -4.57 -35.85 -39.31
C ARG A 161 -5.80 -34.94 -39.16
N LEU A 162 -6.34 -34.36 -40.24
CA LEU A 162 -7.57 -33.54 -40.29
C LEU A 162 -8.26 -33.56 -41.66
N GLN A 163 -9.58 -33.33 -41.67
CA GLN A 163 -10.31 -32.91 -42.87
C GLN A 163 -10.05 -31.42 -43.12
N GLY A 164 -9.01 -31.09 -43.86
CA GLY A 164 -8.85 -29.74 -44.40
C GLY A 164 -9.57 -29.53 -45.73
N PRO A 165 -9.35 -28.39 -46.41
CA PRO A 165 -9.98 -28.08 -47.68
C PRO A 165 -9.79 -29.23 -48.68
N THR A 166 -10.86 -29.60 -49.36
CA THR A 166 -10.85 -30.75 -50.28
C THR A 166 -10.81 -30.24 -51.71
N ILE A 167 -10.11 -30.98 -52.58
CA ILE A 167 -10.07 -30.71 -54.02
C ILE A 167 -11.50 -30.68 -54.57
N GLY A 168 -11.84 -29.64 -55.31
CA GLY A 168 -13.17 -29.40 -55.88
C GLY A 168 -14.16 -28.73 -54.94
N SER A 169 -13.78 -28.41 -53.70
CA SER A 169 -14.60 -27.67 -52.73
C SER A 169 -13.81 -26.63 -51.95
N LEU A 170 -12.72 -26.10 -52.51
CA LEU A 170 -11.95 -25.01 -51.89
C LEU A 170 -12.82 -23.76 -51.71
N THR A 171 -12.68 -23.11 -50.56
CA THR A 171 -13.20 -21.76 -50.31
C THR A 171 -12.21 -20.72 -50.83
N PRO A 172 -12.64 -19.49 -51.18
CA PRO A 172 -11.71 -18.42 -51.52
C PRO A 172 -10.64 -18.24 -50.43
N GLY A 173 -9.38 -18.05 -50.84
CA GLY A 173 -8.25 -17.89 -49.93
C GLY A 173 -7.79 -19.21 -49.29
N SER A 174 -8.02 -20.34 -49.96
CA SER A 174 -7.61 -21.65 -49.47
C SER A 174 -6.83 -22.48 -50.49
N PHE A 175 -6.04 -23.42 -49.98
CA PHE A 175 -5.27 -24.37 -50.76
C PHE A 175 -5.32 -25.79 -50.19
N VAL A 176 -5.02 -26.78 -51.02
CA VAL A 176 -4.79 -28.16 -50.60
C VAL A 176 -3.57 -28.74 -51.32
N ALA A 177 -2.66 -29.34 -50.56
CA ALA A 177 -1.46 -29.97 -51.07
C ALA A 177 -1.64 -31.50 -51.09
N ASP A 178 -1.73 -32.07 -52.30
CA ASP A 178 -1.89 -33.49 -52.55
C ASP A 178 -0.55 -34.22 -52.58
N SER A 179 -0.17 -34.80 -51.44
CA SER A 179 1.09 -35.51 -51.25
C SER A 179 1.19 -36.80 -52.08
N VAL A 180 0.06 -37.35 -52.53
CA VAL A 180 0.02 -38.56 -53.38
C VAL A 180 0.42 -38.21 -54.81
N THR A 181 -0.11 -37.10 -55.34
CA THR A 181 0.16 -36.69 -56.73
C THR A 181 1.28 -35.65 -56.88
N GLY A 182 1.77 -35.08 -55.78
CA GLY A 182 2.73 -33.97 -55.82
C GLY A 182 2.13 -32.67 -56.40
N SER A 183 0.82 -32.50 -56.25
CA SER A 183 0.07 -31.36 -56.79
C SER A 183 -0.42 -30.44 -55.68
N VAL A 184 -0.58 -29.16 -55.97
CA VAL A 184 -1.26 -28.21 -55.09
C VAL A 184 -2.44 -27.60 -55.83
N TYR A 185 -3.58 -27.53 -55.16
CA TYR A 185 -4.78 -26.86 -55.65
C TYR A 185 -5.02 -25.60 -54.82
N TYR A 186 -5.46 -24.55 -55.47
CA TYR A 186 -5.55 -23.22 -54.90
C TYR A 186 -6.77 -22.48 -55.43
N LYS A 187 -7.45 -21.74 -54.55
CA LYS A 187 -8.52 -20.83 -54.94
C LYS A 187 -8.22 -19.40 -54.46
N PRO A 188 -8.07 -18.43 -55.38
CA PRO A 188 -7.85 -17.03 -55.05
C PRO A 188 -8.84 -16.51 -54.01
N SER A 189 -8.38 -15.65 -53.10
CA SER A 189 -9.29 -15.01 -52.13
C SER A 189 -10.30 -14.10 -52.82
N THR A 190 -9.88 -13.48 -53.92
CA THR A 190 -10.71 -12.66 -54.80
C THR A 190 -10.29 -12.83 -56.25
N GLY A 191 -11.08 -12.33 -57.19
CA GLY A 191 -10.65 -12.20 -58.59
C GLY A 191 -10.12 -13.49 -59.23
N THR A 192 -9.00 -13.36 -59.94
CA THR A 192 -8.32 -14.41 -60.68
C THR A 192 -6.87 -14.55 -60.23
N LEU A 193 -6.19 -15.62 -60.63
CA LEU A 193 -4.78 -15.85 -60.28
C LEU A 193 -3.86 -14.68 -60.67
N ASN A 194 -4.13 -13.98 -61.78
CA ASN A 194 -3.29 -12.89 -62.26
C ASN A 194 -3.36 -11.63 -61.40
N ASP A 195 -4.37 -11.53 -60.53
CA ASP A 195 -4.57 -10.41 -59.62
C ASP A 195 -3.71 -10.55 -58.34
N HIS A 196 -3.01 -11.68 -58.18
CA HIS A 196 -2.36 -12.07 -56.93
C HIS A 196 -0.92 -12.58 -57.12
N VAL A 197 -0.08 -12.35 -56.12
CA VAL A 197 1.26 -12.94 -56.01
C VAL A 197 1.22 -14.15 -55.09
N ILE A 198 1.53 -15.33 -55.64
CA ILE A 198 1.54 -16.58 -54.88
C ILE A 198 2.96 -17.02 -54.57
N GLU A 199 3.29 -17.04 -53.28
CA GLU A 199 4.56 -17.56 -52.77
C GLU A 199 4.34 -18.92 -52.10
N VAL A 200 5.26 -19.85 -52.34
CA VAL A 200 5.25 -21.17 -51.69
C VAL A 200 6.52 -21.32 -50.86
N ALA A 201 6.36 -21.21 -49.54
CA ALA A 201 7.42 -21.53 -48.59
C ALA A 201 7.52 -23.05 -48.45
N LYS A 202 8.67 -23.61 -48.87
CA LYS A 202 8.95 -25.05 -48.87
C LYS A 202 9.95 -25.39 -47.77
N LYS A 203 9.91 -26.65 -47.31
CA LYS A 203 11.02 -27.40 -46.64
C LYS A 203 11.20 -27.14 -45.13
N ASN A 204 11.47 -28.21 -44.38
CA ASN A 204 12.00 -28.15 -43.01
C ASN A 204 13.37 -27.44 -43.01
N GLY A 205 13.60 -26.55 -42.05
CA GLY A 205 14.90 -25.88 -41.84
C GLY A 205 15.19 -24.67 -42.75
N THR A 206 14.18 -24.07 -43.36
CA THR A 206 14.28 -22.75 -44.01
C THR A 206 13.54 -21.72 -43.16
N PHE A 207 14.17 -20.58 -42.90
CA PHE A 207 13.68 -19.52 -42.01
C PHE A 207 13.78 -18.18 -42.73
N ALA A 208 12.92 -17.22 -42.39
CA ALA A 208 13.07 -15.84 -42.83
C ALA A 208 14.33 -15.21 -42.22
N PHE A 209 14.67 -15.59 -40.98
CA PHE A 209 15.89 -15.17 -40.30
C PHE A 209 16.56 -16.29 -39.52
N SER A 210 17.89 -16.31 -39.52
CA SER A 210 18.66 -17.08 -38.54
C SER A 210 19.96 -16.39 -38.16
N SER A 211 20.25 -16.37 -36.86
CA SER A 211 21.52 -15.89 -36.31
C SER A 211 22.51 -17.01 -36.00
N ASN A 212 22.10 -18.26 -35.77
CA ASN A 212 22.94 -19.42 -35.40
C ASN A 212 24.47 -19.16 -35.21
N GLY A 213 24.87 -18.63 -34.05
CA GLY A 213 26.27 -18.29 -33.73
C GLY A 213 26.73 -16.88 -34.14
N LYS A 214 25.79 -15.99 -34.50
CA LYS A 214 26.01 -14.58 -34.85
C LYS A 214 25.48 -13.68 -33.75
N ASN A 215 26.18 -12.58 -33.53
CA ASN A 215 26.06 -11.73 -32.34
C ASN A 215 26.00 -10.26 -32.73
N TYR A 216 25.48 -9.42 -31.83
CA TYR A 216 25.38 -7.97 -32.03
C TYR A 216 24.59 -7.60 -33.29
N LEU A 217 23.45 -8.26 -33.47
CA LEU A 217 22.54 -8.03 -34.59
C LEU A 217 21.35 -7.20 -34.12
N ILE A 218 20.96 -6.19 -34.92
CA ILE A 218 19.76 -5.39 -34.68
C ILE A 218 18.86 -5.51 -35.91
N LEU A 219 17.64 -5.95 -35.68
CA LEU A 219 16.57 -6.07 -36.68
C LEU A 219 15.45 -5.13 -36.24
N ASP A 220 15.13 -4.13 -37.06
CA ASP A 220 14.25 -3.02 -36.69
C ASP A 220 13.32 -2.69 -37.86
N GLY A 221 12.00 -2.80 -37.65
CA GLY A 221 11.01 -2.44 -38.67
C GLY A 221 10.91 -3.41 -39.85
N ILE A 222 11.16 -4.71 -39.64
CA ILE A 222 11.17 -5.72 -40.71
C ILE A 222 9.92 -6.60 -40.66
N ASP A 223 9.34 -6.88 -41.82
CA ASP A 223 8.31 -7.93 -42.00
C ASP A 223 8.98 -9.29 -42.27
N PHE A 224 8.97 -10.19 -41.28
CA PHE A 224 9.42 -11.56 -41.41
C PHE A 224 8.24 -12.51 -41.59
N ARG A 225 8.21 -13.20 -42.72
CA ARG A 225 7.12 -14.13 -43.02
C ARG A 225 7.54 -15.40 -43.73
N GLY A 226 6.72 -16.44 -43.55
CA GLY A 226 6.88 -17.71 -44.21
C GLY A 226 7.83 -18.68 -43.49
N GLY A 227 7.78 -19.92 -43.93
CA GLY A 227 8.46 -21.06 -43.30
C GLY A 227 7.46 -22.18 -43.01
N TYR A 228 7.95 -23.38 -42.70
CA TYR A 228 7.10 -24.46 -42.19
C TYR A 228 7.27 -24.61 -40.68
N ASP A 229 8.51 -24.80 -40.23
CA ASP A 229 8.81 -24.98 -38.81
C ASP A 229 8.85 -23.65 -38.05
N PHE A 230 9.66 -22.69 -38.52
CA PHE A 230 9.83 -21.41 -37.82
C PHE A 230 9.96 -20.22 -38.78
N VAL A 231 9.50 -19.03 -38.37
CA VAL A 231 9.86 -17.79 -39.09
C VAL A 231 11.30 -17.42 -38.76
N MET A 232 11.66 -17.46 -37.47
CA MET A 232 12.98 -17.05 -36.97
C MET A 232 13.64 -18.14 -36.13
N PHE A 233 14.92 -18.42 -36.40
CA PHE A 233 15.73 -19.32 -35.59
C PHE A 233 16.99 -18.64 -35.03
N ILE A 234 16.97 -18.39 -33.72
CA ILE A 234 18.06 -17.81 -32.95
C ILE A 234 18.76 -18.96 -32.20
N GLY A 235 19.74 -19.54 -32.89
CA GLY A 235 20.39 -20.78 -32.46
C GLY A 235 21.57 -20.60 -31.52
N THR A 236 22.13 -21.73 -31.11
CA THR A 236 23.18 -21.83 -30.08
C THR A 236 24.39 -20.94 -30.37
N GLY A 237 24.89 -20.28 -29.34
CA GLY A 237 26.04 -19.36 -29.43
C GLY A 237 25.74 -18.01 -30.08
N SER A 238 24.45 -17.70 -30.30
CA SER A 238 24.01 -16.33 -30.61
C SER A 238 23.82 -15.56 -29.30
N HIS A 239 24.31 -14.33 -29.25
CA HIS A 239 24.09 -13.41 -28.14
C HIS A 239 24.06 -11.95 -28.57
N HIS A 240 23.33 -11.11 -27.81
CA HIS A 240 23.11 -9.70 -28.12
C HIS A 240 22.41 -9.52 -29.48
N VAL A 241 21.29 -10.22 -29.68
CA VAL A 241 20.44 -10.04 -30.86
C VAL A 241 19.17 -9.32 -30.44
N THR A 242 18.92 -8.15 -31.01
CA THR A 242 17.71 -7.36 -30.75
C THR A 242 16.82 -7.39 -31.99
N ILE A 243 15.58 -7.81 -31.81
CA ILE A 243 14.51 -7.72 -32.82
C ILE A 243 13.44 -6.82 -32.26
N LYS A 244 13.14 -5.74 -32.98
CA LYS A 244 12.18 -4.75 -32.51
C LYS A 244 11.33 -4.14 -33.61
N ASN A 245 10.16 -3.63 -33.22
CA ASN A 245 9.22 -2.94 -34.11
C ASN A 245 8.91 -3.74 -35.40
N SER A 246 9.02 -5.06 -35.35
CA SER A 246 8.99 -5.94 -36.50
C SER A 246 7.73 -6.79 -36.48
N SER A 247 7.31 -7.26 -37.66
CA SER A 247 6.21 -8.20 -37.81
C SER A 247 6.78 -9.60 -38.07
N ILE A 248 6.26 -10.62 -37.41
CA ILE A 248 6.73 -12.00 -37.50
C ILE A 248 5.50 -12.88 -37.67
N HIS A 249 5.28 -13.46 -38.84
CA HIS A 249 4.02 -14.14 -39.10
C HIS A 249 4.06 -15.22 -40.21
N GLY A 250 2.94 -15.90 -40.40
CA GLY A 250 2.70 -16.72 -41.60
C GLY A 250 3.51 -18.02 -41.67
N VAL A 251 3.55 -18.78 -40.57
CA VAL A 251 4.25 -20.07 -40.48
C VAL A 251 3.33 -21.15 -39.91
N ASP A 252 3.55 -22.42 -40.28
CA ASP A 252 2.73 -23.50 -39.74
C ASP A 252 2.98 -23.73 -38.25
N ARG A 253 4.22 -23.93 -37.82
CA ARG A 253 4.50 -24.28 -36.41
C ARG A 253 4.72 -23.06 -35.52
N ALA A 254 5.92 -22.49 -35.45
CA ALA A 254 6.22 -21.46 -34.45
C ALA A 254 6.87 -20.18 -34.98
N GLY A 255 6.56 -19.03 -34.39
CA GLY A 255 7.09 -17.74 -34.84
C GLY A 255 8.59 -17.63 -34.65
N VAL A 256 8.99 -17.47 -33.38
CA VAL A 256 10.39 -17.28 -32.98
C VAL A 256 10.85 -18.45 -32.13
N ARG A 257 11.98 -19.05 -32.49
CA ARG A 257 12.65 -20.07 -31.67
C ARG A 257 14.03 -19.57 -31.22
N ILE A 258 14.21 -19.49 -29.90
CA ILE A 258 15.46 -19.13 -29.21
C ILE A 258 15.99 -20.40 -28.54
N SER A 259 17.08 -20.96 -29.05
CA SER A 259 17.58 -22.27 -28.60
C SER A 259 19.06 -22.21 -28.24
N GLY A 260 19.38 -22.29 -26.94
CA GLY A 260 20.76 -22.19 -26.43
C GLY A 260 21.43 -20.85 -26.72
N ALA A 261 20.65 -19.78 -26.83
CA ALA A 261 21.10 -18.41 -27.06
C ALA A 261 20.91 -17.57 -25.79
N SER A 262 21.66 -16.47 -25.68
CA SER A 262 21.56 -15.56 -24.53
C SER A 262 21.46 -14.10 -24.92
N ASP A 263 21.02 -13.24 -24.02
CA ASP A 263 21.00 -11.78 -24.24
C ASP A 263 20.19 -11.40 -25.51
N ILE A 264 19.11 -12.14 -25.77
CA ILE A 264 18.21 -11.90 -26.90
C ILE A 264 17.08 -10.99 -26.44
N GLN A 265 16.77 -9.98 -27.24
CA GLN A 265 15.72 -9.01 -26.96
C GLN A 265 14.67 -9.04 -28.07
N LEU A 266 13.42 -9.39 -27.73
CA LEU A 266 12.25 -9.18 -28.58
C LEU A 266 11.45 -8.01 -28.01
N LEU A 267 11.48 -6.86 -28.68
CA LEU A 267 10.91 -5.61 -28.18
C LEU A 267 9.84 -5.03 -29.12
N ASN A 268 8.61 -4.84 -28.67
CA ASN A 268 7.57 -4.15 -29.45
C ASN A 268 7.31 -4.76 -30.84
N ASN A 269 7.30 -6.10 -30.94
CA ASN A 269 7.02 -6.81 -32.18
C ASN A 269 5.57 -7.27 -32.25
N GLU A 270 5.05 -7.39 -33.48
CA GLU A 270 3.78 -8.04 -33.79
C GLU A 270 4.03 -9.50 -34.19
N ILE A 271 3.48 -10.46 -33.44
CA ILE A 271 3.75 -11.89 -33.63
C ILE A 271 2.43 -12.65 -33.74
N TYR A 272 2.09 -13.10 -34.95
CA TYR A 272 0.78 -13.68 -35.21
C TYR A 272 0.73 -14.70 -36.36
N ASP A 273 -0.42 -15.37 -36.51
CA ASP A 273 -0.70 -16.29 -37.62
C ASP A 273 0.26 -17.50 -37.65
N MET A 274 0.39 -18.18 -36.50
CA MET A 274 1.06 -19.47 -36.32
C MET A 274 0.10 -20.52 -35.77
N ASN A 275 0.36 -21.82 -35.97
CA ASN A 275 -0.52 -22.86 -35.43
C ASN A 275 -0.02 -23.51 -34.13
N TYR A 276 1.24 -23.36 -33.77
CA TYR A 276 1.83 -24.05 -32.62
C TYR A 276 2.28 -23.04 -31.54
N PHE A 277 3.35 -22.29 -31.77
CA PHE A 277 3.86 -21.32 -30.77
C PHE A 277 4.05 -19.93 -31.34
N GLY A 278 3.79 -18.88 -30.56
CA GLY A 278 4.27 -17.54 -30.90
C GLY A 278 5.79 -17.46 -30.74
N ILE A 279 6.25 -17.62 -29.50
CA ILE A 279 7.68 -17.58 -29.13
C ILE A 279 8.03 -18.83 -28.30
N ALA A 280 9.18 -19.46 -28.59
CA ALA A 280 9.71 -20.59 -27.84
C ALA A 280 11.16 -20.36 -27.41
N LEU A 281 11.43 -20.42 -26.10
CA LEU A 281 12.76 -20.38 -25.48
C LEU A 281 13.10 -21.78 -24.96
N GLU A 282 14.23 -22.32 -25.37
CA GLU A 282 14.60 -23.71 -25.07
C GLU A 282 16.12 -23.94 -25.15
N GLY A 283 16.55 -25.17 -24.87
CA GLY A 283 17.93 -25.59 -25.07
C GLY A 283 18.95 -24.82 -24.23
N GLY A 284 18.55 -24.31 -23.06
CA GLY A 284 19.39 -23.50 -22.19
C GLY A 284 19.38 -22.00 -22.52
N ALA A 285 18.34 -21.52 -23.20
CA ALA A 285 18.15 -20.10 -23.47
C ALA A 285 18.20 -19.29 -22.16
N SER A 286 19.05 -18.27 -22.10
CA SER A 286 19.25 -17.53 -20.85
C SER A 286 19.41 -16.01 -20.99
N ASN A 287 19.00 -15.27 -19.96
CA ASN A 287 19.08 -13.81 -19.96
C ASN A 287 18.39 -13.14 -21.15
N ASN A 288 17.25 -13.68 -21.60
CA ASN A 288 16.49 -13.13 -22.70
C ASN A 288 15.34 -12.26 -22.19
N VAL A 289 15.01 -11.21 -22.94
CA VAL A 289 13.95 -10.25 -22.63
C VAL A 289 12.92 -10.24 -23.74
N ILE A 290 11.69 -10.61 -23.39
CA ILE A 290 10.52 -10.56 -24.26
C ILE A 290 9.62 -9.45 -23.71
N SER A 291 9.72 -8.25 -24.28
CA SER A 291 9.11 -7.05 -23.71
C SER A 291 8.27 -6.24 -24.71
N GLY A 292 7.07 -5.83 -24.34
CA GLY A 292 6.25 -4.92 -25.16
C GLY A 292 5.67 -5.53 -26.45
N ASN A 293 5.78 -6.85 -26.66
CA ASN A 293 5.30 -7.49 -27.89
C ASN A 293 3.79 -7.74 -27.84
N HIS A 294 3.16 -7.77 -29.00
CA HIS A 294 1.79 -8.27 -29.16
C HIS A 294 1.84 -9.67 -29.79
N VAL A 295 1.48 -10.69 -29.01
CA VAL A 295 1.47 -12.10 -29.43
C VAL A 295 0.04 -12.56 -29.54
N HIS A 296 -0.47 -12.74 -30.76
CA HIS A 296 -1.88 -12.99 -30.95
C HIS A 296 -2.21 -13.94 -32.10
N GLY A 297 -3.45 -14.46 -32.11
CA GLY A 297 -3.93 -15.30 -33.20
C GLY A 297 -3.16 -16.63 -33.35
N ILE A 298 -2.65 -17.16 -32.24
CA ILE A 298 -1.85 -18.39 -32.22
C ILE A 298 -2.76 -19.60 -32.08
N GLY A 299 -2.66 -20.56 -33.00
CA GLY A 299 -3.38 -21.83 -32.92
C GLY A 299 -4.87 -21.73 -33.29
N LEU A 300 -5.25 -20.72 -34.07
CA LEU A 300 -6.64 -20.50 -34.46
C LEU A 300 -7.06 -21.26 -35.73
N LEU A 301 -6.12 -21.55 -36.63
CA LEU A 301 -6.46 -22.20 -37.91
C LEU A 301 -6.98 -23.63 -37.72
N ASP A 302 -7.81 -24.06 -38.66
CA ASP A 302 -8.36 -25.42 -38.74
C ASP A 302 -7.32 -26.48 -39.18
N THR A 303 -6.14 -26.47 -38.56
CA THR A 303 -4.97 -27.28 -38.95
C THR A 303 -4.40 -28.12 -37.79
N ASP A 304 -3.56 -29.11 -38.13
CA ASP A 304 -3.27 -30.34 -37.35
C ASP A 304 -2.16 -30.23 -36.30
N ASP A 305 -2.20 -29.25 -35.40
CA ASP A 305 -1.22 -29.23 -34.30
C ASP A 305 -1.86 -28.86 -32.96
N GLY A 306 -1.65 -29.73 -31.97
CA GLY A 306 -2.41 -29.78 -30.73
C GLY A 306 -1.92 -28.86 -29.60
N ASP A 307 -0.75 -28.23 -29.70
CA ASP A 307 -0.15 -27.45 -28.59
C ASP A 307 -0.04 -25.98 -28.99
N THR A 308 -1.02 -25.18 -28.56
CA THR A 308 -1.10 -23.76 -28.90
C THR A 308 -0.70 -22.92 -27.70
N VAL A 309 0.46 -22.28 -27.77
CA VAL A 309 0.99 -21.44 -26.67
C VAL A 309 1.44 -20.10 -27.23
N GLY A 310 1.09 -18.99 -26.56
CA GLY A 310 1.62 -17.68 -26.94
C GLY A 310 3.14 -17.64 -26.78
N ILE A 311 3.61 -17.74 -25.53
CA ILE A 311 5.03 -17.74 -25.18
C ILE A 311 5.37 -18.98 -24.35
N GLN A 312 6.36 -19.74 -24.80
CA GLN A 312 6.84 -20.94 -24.12
C GLN A 312 8.30 -20.78 -23.66
N ILE A 313 8.60 -21.21 -22.44
CA ILE A 313 9.95 -21.45 -21.95
C ILE A 313 10.05 -22.91 -21.54
N VAL A 314 11.05 -23.64 -22.06
CA VAL A 314 11.25 -25.07 -21.78
C VAL A 314 12.66 -25.34 -21.28
N GLY A 315 12.77 -26.17 -20.23
CA GLY A 315 14.01 -26.78 -19.77
C GLY A 315 14.31 -28.12 -20.45
N GLY A 316 15.56 -28.31 -20.86
CA GLY A 316 16.06 -29.59 -21.35
C GLY A 316 16.45 -30.57 -20.23
N ALA A 317 16.82 -31.81 -20.57
CA ALA A 317 17.40 -32.74 -19.59
C ALA A 317 18.69 -32.18 -18.96
N ALA A 318 18.97 -32.60 -17.73
CA ALA A 318 20.05 -32.13 -16.84
C ALA A 318 21.25 -31.45 -17.54
N GLY A 319 21.33 -30.11 -17.39
CA GLY A 319 22.45 -29.28 -17.87
C GLY A 319 22.09 -28.21 -18.91
N ALA A 320 20.86 -28.20 -19.44
CA ALA A 320 20.40 -27.24 -20.46
C ALA A 320 19.05 -26.58 -20.08
N ASN A 321 18.82 -26.30 -18.79
CA ASN A 321 17.61 -25.59 -18.36
C ASN A 321 17.70 -24.13 -18.81
N SER A 322 16.62 -23.65 -19.41
CA SER A 322 16.45 -22.22 -19.66
C SER A 322 16.39 -21.48 -18.32
N LYS A 323 16.97 -20.28 -18.26
CA LYS A 323 17.11 -19.56 -16.99
C LYS A 323 17.17 -18.04 -17.17
N GLN A 324 16.78 -17.28 -16.15
CA GLN A 324 16.96 -15.81 -16.15
C GLN A 324 16.24 -15.12 -17.30
N ASN A 325 15.12 -15.66 -17.77
CA ASN A 325 14.36 -15.09 -18.86
C ASN A 325 13.24 -14.21 -18.31
N THR A 326 13.05 -13.05 -18.92
CA THR A 326 12.03 -12.06 -18.53
C THR A 326 10.97 -11.95 -19.61
N ILE A 327 9.71 -12.12 -19.23
CA ILE A 327 8.53 -11.89 -20.07
C ILE A 327 7.75 -10.75 -19.42
N GLU A 328 7.76 -9.58 -20.05
CA GLU A 328 7.15 -8.39 -19.47
C GLU A 328 6.39 -7.50 -20.44
N LYS A 329 5.36 -6.79 -19.97
CA LYS A 329 4.68 -5.74 -20.75
C LYS A 329 4.11 -6.21 -22.10
N ASN A 330 3.90 -7.51 -22.28
CA ASN A 330 3.37 -8.04 -23.54
C ASN A 330 1.85 -8.05 -23.50
N GLU A 331 1.25 -7.80 -24.67
CA GLU A 331 -0.15 -8.09 -24.96
C GLU A 331 -0.22 -9.51 -25.53
N ILE A 332 -1.01 -10.39 -24.92
CA ILE A 332 -1.11 -11.80 -25.32
C ILE A 332 -2.58 -12.20 -25.40
N ASP A 333 -3.09 -12.36 -26.62
CA ASP A 333 -4.50 -12.64 -26.83
C ASP A 333 -4.82 -13.62 -27.96
N GLN A 334 -6.07 -14.08 -27.99
CA GLN A 334 -6.55 -15.01 -29.03
C GLN A 334 -5.67 -16.26 -29.18
N ILE A 335 -5.36 -16.88 -28.04
CA ILE A 335 -4.48 -18.06 -27.99
C ILE A 335 -5.31 -19.34 -27.89
N GLY A 336 -5.07 -20.22 -28.85
CA GLY A 336 -5.64 -21.56 -28.93
C GLY A 336 -7.11 -21.57 -29.30
N ARG A 337 -7.73 -22.76 -29.16
CA ARG A 337 -9.15 -22.99 -29.42
C ARG A 337 -9.68 -24.18 -28.63
N ASP A 338 -11.00 -24.24 -28.40
CA ASP A 338 -11.64 -25.28 -27.57
C ASP A 338 -11.54 -26.68 -28.19
N ILE A 339 -12.10 -26.84 -29.40
CA ILE A 339 -12.11 -28.10 -30.13
C ILE A 339 -11.37 -27.89 -31.45
N TYR A 340 -10.39 -28.75 -31.72
CA TYR A 340 -9.93 -28.96 -33.08
C TYR A 340 -10.60 -30.23 -33.63
N LYS A 341 -10.93 -30.25 -34.92
CA LYS A 341 -11.09 -31.56 -35.59
C LYS A 341 -9.75 -32.29 -35.41
N GLY A 342 -9.68 -33.60 -35.38
CA GLY A 342 -8.47 -34.42 -35.24
C GLY A 342 -8.39 -35.48 -36.33
N LYS A 343 -7.46 -36.46 -36.19
CA LYS A 343 -7.17 -37.47 -37.23
C LYS A 343 -8.45 -38.12 -37.73
N GLY A 344 -8.70 -37.98 -39.03
CA GLY A 344 -9.83 -38.65 -39.71
C GLY A 344 -11.19 -37.99 -39.49
N GLY A 345 -11.24 -36.70 -39.17
CA GLY A 345 -12.51 -35.97 -38.99
C GLY A 345 -13.23 -36.28 -37.68
N THR A 346 -12.57 -37.00 -36.76
CA THR A 346 -13.03 -37.12 -35.38
C THR A 346 -12.69 -35.83 -34.65
N SER A 347 -13.61 -35.20 -33.91
CA SER A 347 -13.22 -34.10 -33.02
C SER A 347 -12.17 -34.63 -32.04
N ALA A 348 -10.95 -34.09 -32.10
CA ALA A 348 -9.91 -34.40 -31.11
C ALA A 348 -9.86 -33.26 -30.10
N ARG A 349 -9.58 -33.63 -28.86
CA ARG A 349 -9.45 -32.65 -27.79
C ARG A 349 -8.14 -31.91 -27.96
N GLY A 350 -8.17 -30.58 -27.80
CA GLY A 350 -6.99 -29.72 -27.59
C GLY A 350 -5.97 -30.41 -26.67
N ASN A 351 -4.66 -30.25 -26.88
CA ASN A 351 -3.73 -30.64 -25.83
C ASN A 351 -4.04 -29.84 -24.55
N LEU A 352 -3.90 -30.48 -23.39
CA LEU A 352 -4.29 -29.96 -22.08
C LEU A 352 -3.37 -28.82 -21.57
N TYR A 353 -2.35 -28.44 -22.33
CA TYR A 353 -1.30 -27.50 -21.92
C TYR A 353 -1.37 -26.14 -22.65
N HIS A 354 -2.50 -25.75 -23.22
CA HIS A 354 -2.63 -24.40 -23.83
C HIS A 354 -2.54 -23.32 -22.76
N ALA A 355 -1.71 -22.31 -23.03
CA ALA A 355 -1.58 -21.15 -22.18
C ALA A 355 -1.19 -19.91 -22.97
N GLY A 356 -1.51 -18.72 -22.45
CA GLY A 356 -0.89 -17.48 -22.92
C GLY A 356 0.62 -17.58 -22.71
N ILE A 357 1.03 -17.95 -21.50
CA ILE A 357 2.43 -18.21 -21.14
C ILE A 357 2.57 -19.61 -20.51
N LEU A 358 3.48 -20.42 -21.03
CA LEU A 358 3.87 -21.71 -20.47
C LEU A 358 5.35 -21.69 -20.09
N VAL A 359 5.64 -21.97 -18.82
CA VAL A 359 6.99 -22.27 -18.33
C VAL A 359 7.05 -23.73 -17.94
N ASP A 360 7.79 -24.52 -18.69
CA ASP A 360 8.08 -25.91 -18.36
C ASP A 360 9.53 -26.05 -17.90
N SER A 361 9.75 -26.21 -16.60
CA SER A 361 11.06 -26.54 -16.02
C SER A 361 12.16 -25.48 -16.24
N SER A 362 11.92 -24.23 -15.85
CA SER A 362 12.86 -23.08 -15.97
C SER A 362 13.23 -22.49 -14.62
N THR A 363 14.41 -21.85 -14.53
CA THR A 363 14.90 -21.21 -13.30
C THR A 363 14.96 -19.68 -13.43
N GLU A 364 14.73 -18.94 -12.34
CA GLU A 364 14.88 -17.47 -12.30
C GLU A 364 14.08 -16.77 -13.40
N THR A 365 12.85 -17.24 -13.66
CA THR A 365 11.99 -16.67 -14.70
C THR A 365 11.12 -15.56 -14.10
N ILE A 366 11.06 -14.42 -14.77
CA ILE A 366 10.24 -13.28 -14.36
C ILE A 366 9.10 -13.12 -15.38
N ILE A 367 7.86 -13.11 -14.89
CA ILE A 367 6.64 -12.89 -15.67
C ILE A 367 5.91 -11.71 -15.03
N GLN A 368 6.00 -10.52 -15.63
CA GLN A 368 5.45 -9.32 -15.02
C GLN A 368 4.75 -8.37 -15.98
N GLN A 369 3.75 -7.63 -15.52
CA GLN A 369 3.13 -6.55 -16.32
C GLN A 369 2.57 -7.03 -17.68
N ASN A 370 2.26 -8.32 -17.84
CA ASN A 370 1.67 -8.81 -19.07
C ASN A 370 0.15 -8.70 -19.00
N HIS A 371 -0.45 -8.34 -20.11
CA HIS A 371 -1.90 -8.33 -20.30
C HIS A 371 -2.27 -9.55 -21.14
N ILE A 372 -2.99 -10.49 -20.52
CA ILE A 372 -3.27 -11.81 -21.08
C ILE A 372 -4.78 -11.99 -21.13
N HIS A 373 -5.34 -12.05 -22.34
CA HIS A 373 -6.78 -12.19 -22.48
C HIS A 373 -7.23 -13.03 -23.66
N ASP A 374 -8.51 -13.40 -23.66
CA ASP A 374 -9.11 -14.21 -24.72
C ASP A 374 -8.38 -15.55 -25.00
N VAL A 375 -7.70 -16.06 -23.98
CA VAL A 375 -7.00 -17.36 -24.03
C VAL A 375 -7.99 -18.47 -23.78
N TYR A 376 -7.98 -19.50 -24.63
CA TYR A 376 -8.97 -20.57 -24.52
C TYR A 376 -8.84 -21.41 -23.25
N ARG A 377 -7.63 -21.62 -22.71
CA ARG A 377 -7.40 -22.39 -21.48
C ARG A 377 -6.79 -21.55 -20.37
N SER A 378 -5.50 -21.70 -20.10
CA SER A 378 -4.85 -21.07 -18.94
C SER A 378 -4.21 -19.74 -19.29
N GLY A 379 -4.22 -18.77 -18.38
CA GLY A 379 -3.44 -17.54 -18.59
C GLY A 379 -1.94 -17.85 -18.55
N ILE A 380 -1.48 -18.27 -17.38
CA ILE A 380 -0.09 -18.65 -17.09
C ILE A 380 -0.06 -20.07 -16.53
N LEU A 381 0.82 -20.92 -17.09
CA LEU A 381 1.05 -22.29 -16.63
C LEU A 381 2.52 -22.50 -16.29
N ILE A 382 2.80 -22.86 -15.03
CA ILE A 382 4.10 -23.38 -14.60
C ILE A 382 3.99 -24.91 -14.49
N PHE A 383 4.83 -25.61 -15.24
CA PHE A 383 4.82 -27.06 -15.34
C PHE A 383 6.24 -27.63 -15.16
N THR A 384 6.35 -28.85 -14.63
CA THR A 384 7.66 -29.48 -14.40
C THR A 384 7.71 -30.86 -15.06
N SER A 385 7.58 -30.89 -16.38
CA SER A 385 7.46 -32.15 -17.13
C SER A 385 8.80 -32.86 -17.33
N SER A 386 9.91 -32.13 -17.25
CA SER A 386 11.26 -32.65 -17.56
C SER A 386 12.30 -32.38 -16.48
N ALA A 387 12.19 -31.27 -15.75
CA ALA A 387 13.10 -30.87 -14.67
C ALA A 387 12.39 -29.94 -13.67
N ASP A 388 13.17 -29.35 -12.75
CA ASP A 388 12.66 -28.42 -11.75
C ASP A 388 12.37 -27.04 -12.35
N ALA A 389 11.36 -26.35 -11.80
CA ALA A 389 11.12 -24.94 -12.01
C ALA A 389 11.42 -24.19 -10.71
N THR A 390 12.39 -23.27 -10.72
CA THR A 390 12.86 -22.64 -9.48
C THR A 390 12.93 -21.12 -9.57
N ASN A 391 12.68 -20.42 -8.47
CA ASN A 391 12.80 -18.97 -8.36
C ASN A 391 11.99 -18.21 -9.44
N THR A 392 10.76 -18.64 -9.72
CA THR A 392 9.89 -17.96 -10.69
C THR A 392 9.07 -16.87 -10.01
N SER A 393 9.09 -15.66 -10.57
CA SER A 393 8.33 -14.50 -10.08
C SER A 393 7.18 -14.21 -11.05
N ILE A 394 5.93 -14.22 -10.57
CA ILE A 394 4.73 -13.96 -11.37
C ILE A 394 3.95 -12.84 -10.72
N HIS A 395 4.03 -11.61 -11.25
CA HIS A 395 3.40 -10.46 -10.59
C HIS A 395 2.98 -9.33 -11.52
N HIS A 396 2.04 -8.49 -11.07
CA HIS A 396 1.46 -7.44 -11.90
C HIS A 396 0.96 -7.96 -13.25
N ASN A 397 0.47 -9.21 -13.36
CA ASN A 397 -0.14 -9.63 -14.63
C ASN A 397 -1.65 -9.39 -14.55
N LEU A 398 -2.22 -8.88 -15.64
CA LEU A 398 -3.65 -8.77 -15.82
C LEU A 398 -4.14 -9.94 -16.68
N ILE A 399 -4.98 -10.80 -16.10
CA ILE A 399 -5.53 -11.98 -16.79
C ILE A 399 -7.05 -11.87 -16.82
N HIS A 400 -7.65 -11.79 -18.02
CA HIS A 400 -9.11 -11.76 -18.14
C HIS A 400 -9.66 -12.43 -19.39
N HIS A 401 -10.96 -12.77 -19.41
CA HIS A 401 -11.58 -13.55 -20.49
C HIS A 401 -10.83 -14.84 -20.87
N ALA A 402 -10.10 -15.42 -19.92
CA ALA A 402 -9.41 -16.69 -20.10
C ALA A 402 -10.35 -17.88 -19.82
N GLY A 403 -9.97 -19.07 -20.28
CA GLY A 403 -10.70 -20.31 -20.00
C GLY A 403 -12.00 -20.50 -20.82
N LYS A 404 -12.08 -19.94 -22.03
CA LYS A 404 -13.23 -20.02 -22.94
C LYS A 404 -13.68 -21.43 -23.38
N VAL A 405 -13.07 -22.51 -22.87
CA VAL A 405 -13.43 -23.91 -23.15
C VAL A 405 -14.91 -24.20 -22.82
N THR A 406 -15.64 -24.79 -23.75
CA THR A 406 -17.02 -25.29 -23.54
C THR A 406 -17.07 -26.80 -23.30
N SER A 407 -15.99 -27.52 -23.61
CA SER A 407 -15.83 -28.95 -23.35
C SER A 407 -15.51 -29.30 -21.88
N THR A 408 -15.85 -30.52 -21.47
CA THR A 408 -15.72 -31.06 -20.09
C THR A 408 -14.28 -31.40 -19.69
N ASP A 409 -13.32 -30.60 -20.12
CA ASP A 409 -11.89 -30.91 -20.04
C ASP A 409 -11.24 -30.49 -18.72
N TYR A 410 -10.10 -31.10 -18.45
CA TYR A 410 -9.35 -30.94 -17.22
C TYR A 410 -8.43 -29.71 -17.32
N PHE A 411 -8.36 -28.90 -16.26
CA PHE A 411 -7.29 -27.92 -15.99
C PHE A 411 -7.28 -26.61 -16.82
N ASN A 412 -8.27 -25.74 -16.65
CA ASN A 412 -8.16 -24.32 -16.99
C ASN A 412 -8.05 -23.45 -15.72
N SER A 413 -7.17 -22.45 -15.76
CA SER A 413 -6.97 -21.51 -14.64
C SER A 413 -6.40 -20.18 -15.12
N GLY A 414 -6.52 -19.12 -14.32
CA GLY A 414 -5.79 -17.89 -14.59
C GLY A 414 -4.29 -18.16 -14.46
N ILE A 415 -3.89 -18.67 -13.28
CA ILE A 415 -2.52 -19.10 -12.99
C ILE A 415 -2.56 -20.56 -12.50
N TYR A 416 -1.80 -21.44 -13.15
CA TYR A 416 -1.72 -22.85 -12.81
C TYR A 416 -0.27 -23.25 -12.48
N LEU A 417 -0.02 -23.68 -11.24
CA LEU A 417 1.23 -24.28 -10.81
C LEU A 417 1.05 -25.81 -10.74
N ASN A 418 1.78 -26.56 -11.56
CA ASN A 418 1.58 -28.00 -11.68
C ASN A 418 2.91 -28.77 -11.64
N THR A 419 3.13 -29.51 -10.55
CA THR A 419 4.31 -30.38 -10.44
C THR A 419 4.02 -31.73 -11.10
N LYS A 420 4.97 -32.27 -11.89
CA LYS A 420 4.83 -33.59 -12.53
C LYS A 420 6.03 -34.50 -12.29
N LEU A 421 7.17 -34.20 -12.92
CA LEU A 421 8.41 -34.97 -12.75
C LEU A 421 9.45 -34.23 -11.90
N GLY A 422 9.49 -32.90 -11.97
CA GLY A 422 10.35 -32.05 -11.15
C GLY A 422 9.59 -31.23 -10.11
N LEU A 423 10.31 -30.49 -9.28
CA LEU A 423 9.72 -29.66 -8.24
C LEU A 423 9.52 -28.20 -8.66
N ILE A 424 8.60 -27.51 -8.00
CA ILE A 424 8.46 -26.04 -8.03
C ILE A 424 9.04 -25.52 -6.70
N ASP A 425 10.11 -24.72 -6.76
CA ASP A 425 10.77 -24.14 -5.57
C ASP A 425 10.94 -22.63 -5.69
N GLY A 426 10.74 -21.88 -4.60
CA GLY A 426 10.96 -20.43 -4.55
C GLY A 426 10.08 -19.62 -5.51
N THR A 427 8.92 -20.16 -5.91
CA THR A 427 8.01 -19.48 -6.83
C THR A 427 7.06 -18.56 -6.08
N THR A 428 6.94 -17.31 -6.50
CA THR A 428 6.02 -16.34 -5.88
C THR A 428 5.02 -15.83 -6.91
N VAL A 429 3.74 -15.89 -6.56
CA VAL A 429 2.61 -15.39 -7.36
C VAL A 429 1.97 -14.24 -6.59
N TYR A 430 2.15 -13.01 -7.04
CA TYR A 430 1.76 -11.87 -6.22
C TYR A 430 1.34 -10.65 -6.99
N ASN A 431 0.47 -9.80 -6.42
CA ASN A 431 0.02 -8.57 -7.09
C ASN A 431 -0.49 -8.82 -8.52
N ASN A 432 -1.16 -9.94 -8.80
CA ASN A 432 -1.82 -10.19 -10.08
C ASN A 432 -3.32 -9.90 -9.96
N THR A 433 -3.94 -9.48 -11.07
CA THR A 433 -5.40 -9.36 -11.17
C THR A 433 -5.93 -10.40 -12.14
N ILE A 434 -6.73 -11.34 -11.64
CA ILE A 434 -7.40 -12.37 -12.43
C ILE A 434 -8.90 -12.12 -12.38
N ALA A 435 -9.46 -11.67 -13.50
CA ALA A 435 -10.86 -11.23 -13.53
C ALA A 435 -11.63 -11.65 -14.78
N SER A 436 -12.96 -11.57 -14.72
CA SER A 436 -13.89 -11.80 -15.85
C SER A 436 -13.56 -13.04 -16.71
N SER A 437 -13.06 -14.11 -16.08
CA SER A 437 -12.63 -15.33 -16.78
C SER A 437 -13.53 -16.51 -16.43
N ARG A 438 -13.43 -17.62 -17.19
CA ARG A 438 -14.28 -18.80 -17.03
C ARG A 438 -13.44 -20.04 -16.77
N PHE A 439 -13.35 -20.48 -15.52
CA PHE A 439 -12.57 -21.66 -15.10
C PHE A 439 -13.49 -22.77 -14.61
N LYS A 440 -14.33 -23.28 -15.52
CA LYS A 440 -15.38 -24.24 -15.16
C LYS A 440 -15.28 -25.53 -15.97
N ALA A 441 -15.25 -26.67 -15.27
CA ALA A 441 -15.42 -27.99 -15.87
C ALA A 441 -16.32 -28.91 -15.02
N ASP A 442 -17.00 -29.84 -15.69
CA ASP A 442 -18.01 -30.70 -15.07
C ASP A 442 -17.45 -32.05 -14.56
N VAL A 443 -16.26 -32.47 -14.99
CA VAL A 443 -15.75 -33.84 -14.74
C VAL A 443 -14.81 -33.93 -13.53
N VAL A 444 -13.84 -33.01 -13.42
CA VAL A 444 -12.89 -33.00 -12.29
C VAL A 444 -13.40 -32.14 -11.16
N ASN A 445 -14.12 -31.06 -11.50
CA ASN A 445 -14.68 -30.07 -10.60
C ASN A 445 -13.61 -29.58 -9.63
N ARG A 446 -12.47 -29.07 -10.15
CA ARG A 446 -11.31 -28.53 -9.41
C ARG A 446 -10.72 -27.26 -10.01
N GLU A 447 -11.29 -26.76 -11.10
CA GLU A 447 -10.85 -25.60 -11.86
C GLU A 447 -11.06 -24.31 -11.05
N ALA A 448 -10.08 -23.41 -11.11
CA ALA A 448 -10.02 -22.22 -10.28
C ALA A 448 -9.23 -21.10 -10.95
N ALA A 449 -9.34 -19.86 -10.46
CA ALA A 449 -8.52 -18.76 -10.95
C ALA A 449 -7.04 -18.97 -10.64
N VAL A 450 -6.73 -19.44 -9.43
CA VAL A 450 -5.40 -19.93 -9.05
C VAL A 450 -5.49 -21.41 -8.69
N PHE A 451 -4.72 -22.24 -9.39
CA PHE A 451 -4.66 -23.67 -9.15
C PHE A 451 -3.24 -24.11 -8.84
N ILE A 452 -3.06 -24.82 -7.73
CA ILE A 452 -1.83 -25.50 -7.36
C ILE A 452 -2.09 -27.02 -7.36
N ARG A 453 -1.40 -27.74 -8.25
CA ARG A 453 -1.41 -29.21 -8.31
C ARG A 453 -0.03 -29.76 -7.98
N VAL A 454 0.04 -30.63 -6.98
CA VAL A 454 1.22 -31.42 -6.65
C VAL A 454 0.92 -32.88 -7.00
N GLN A 455 1.49 -33.38 -8.09
CA GLN A 455 1.25 -34.75 -8.54
C GLN A 455 2.07 -35.79 -7.78
N GLY A 456 1.42 -36.89 -7.44
CA GLY A 456 1.99 -38.03 -6.73
C GLY A 456 2.59 -39.08 -7.66
N LYS A 457 3.11 -40.14 -7.05
CA LYS A 457 3.85 -41.24 -7.71
C LYS A 457 3.06 -41.87 -8.86
N THR A 458 3.37 -41.48 -10.08
CA THR A 458 3.05 -42.29 -11.27
C THR A 458 4.15 -43.32 -11.56
N VAL A 459 5.38 -43.11 -11.05
CA VAL A 459 6.52 -44.04 -11.16
C VAL A 459 7.32 -44.05 -9.83
N PRO A 460 7.83 -45.20 -9.36
CA PRO A 460 8.70 -45.25 -8.18
C PRO A 460 9.98 -44.41 -8.39
N GLY A 461 10.16 -43.33 -7.62
CA GLY A 461 11.42 -42.58 -7.54
C GLY A 461 11.48 -41.23 -8.27
N ALA A 462 10.43 -40.81 -8.99
CA ALA A 462 10.31 -39.47 -9.57
C ALA A 462 9.21 -38.68 -8.84
N TYR A 463 9.48 -37.45 -8.42
CA TYR A 463 8.59 -36.66 -7.57
C TYR A 463 8.35 -35.28 -8.15
N GLY A 464 7.08 -34.92 -8.32
CA GLY A 464 6.67 -33.53 -8.21
C GLY A 464 6.65 -33.11 -6.74
N ALA A 465 7.32 -32.01 -6.40
CA ALA A 465 7.31 -31.42 -5.06
C ALA A 465 7.12 -29.90 -5.14
N LEU A 466 6.67 -29.29 -4.05
CA LEU A 466 6.39 -27.87 -3.96
C LEU A 466 7.04 -27.30 -2.70
N HIS A 467 8.03 -26.43 -2.90
CA HIS A 467 8.83 -25.84 -1.82
C HIS A 467 8.80 -24.31 -1.91
N ASN A 468 8.71 -23.62 -0.78
CA ASN A 468 8.86 -22.16 -0.70
C ASN A 468 8.01 -21.40 -1.73
N VAL A 469 6.74 -21.81 -1.88
CA VAL A 469 5.81 -21.17 -2.81
C VAL A 469 4.94 -20.19 -2.06
N ALA A 470 4.81 -18.97 -2.58
CA ALA A 470 3.99 -17.93 -2.00
C ALA A 470 2.92 -17.41 -2.99
N VAL A 471 1.70 -17.20 -2.51
CA VAL A 471 0.57 -16.60 -3.25
C VAL A 471 0.03 -15.43 -2.43
N VAL A 472 0.39 -14.20 -2.82
CA VAL A 472 0.20 -13.01 -1.95
C VAL A 472 -0.37 -11.82 -2.72
N ASN A 473 -1.25 -10.99 -2.14
CA ASN A 473 -1.74 -9.75 -2.77
C ASN A 473 -2.41 -9.93 -4.15
N ASN A 474 -3.02 -11.08 -4.46
CA ASN A 474 -3.71 -11.25 -5.75
C ASN A 474 -5.19 -10.86 -5.65
N VAL A 475 -5.74 -10.22 -6.69
CA VAL A 475 -7.17 -10.01 -6.86
C VAL A 475 -7.76 -11.13 -7.71
N ILE A 476 -8.75 -11.84 -7.16
CA ILE A 476 -9.48 -12.92 -7.83
C ILE A 476 -10.97 -12.57 -7.80
N ALA A 477 -11.47 -12.00 -8.90
CA ALA A 477 -12.80 -11.38 -8.91
C ALA A 477 -13.58 -11.60 -10.21
N GLY A 478 -14.90 -11.78 -10.13
CA GLY A 478 -15.75 -11.84 -11.34
C GLY A 478 -15.50 -13.06 -12.24
N ASN A 479 -14.84 -14.11 -11.73
CA ASN A 479 -14.55 -15.32 -12.49
C ASN A 479 -15.69 -16.35 -12.35
N GLU A 480 -16.13 -16.92 -13.47
CA GLU A 480 -16.99 -18.09 -13.53
C GLU A 480 -16.16 -19.36 -13.34
N GLY A 481 -15.81 -19.71 -12.09
CA GLY A 481 -15.02 -20.90 -11.79
C GLY A 481 -15.75 -21.97 -10.98
N ASN A 482 -15.25 -23.21 -10.91
CA ASN A 482 -15.69 -24.15 -9.86
C ASN A 482 -15.29 -23.63 -8.46
N TYR A 483 -14.08 -23.08 -8.35
CA TYR A 483 -13.57 -22.41 -7.14
C TYR A 483 -12.87 -21.09 -7.49
N MET A 484 -12.61 -20.26 -6.48
CA MET A 484 -11.71 -19.10 -6.64
C MET A 484 -10.25 -19.56 -6.56
N MET A 485 -9.95 -20.47 -5.63
CA MET A 485 -8.65 -21.12 -5.49
C MET A 485 -8.78 -22.64 -5.37
N SER A 486 -7.79 -23.36 -5.88
CA SER A 486 -7.71 -24.82 -5.76
C SER A 486 -6.30 -25.24 -5.35
N PHE A 487 -6.21 -26.05 -4.30
CA PHE A 487 -4.99 -26.70 -3.86
C PHE A 487 -5.21 -28.21 -3.85
N HIS A 488 -4.39 -28.94 -4.59
CA HIS A 488 -4.50 -30.37 -4.67
C HIS A 488 -3.12 -31.02 -4.62
N ALA A 489 -2.86 -31.78 -3.57
CA ALA A 489 -1.64 -32.55 -3.42
C ALA A 489 -1.90 -34.02 -3.14
N ASP A 490 -1.36 -34.87 -4.01
CA ASP A 490 -1.47 -36.33 -3.88
C ASP A 490 -0.63 -36.86 -2.70
N ASN A 491 0.42 -36.13 -2.29
CA ASN A 491 1.30 -36.48 -1.17
C ASN A 491 1.71 -35.25 -0.36
N GLU A 492 1.27 -35.17 0.88
CA GLU A 492 1.56 -34.05 1.79
C GLU A 492 3.05 -33.87 2.09
N ALA A 493 3.81 -34.97 2.16
CA ALA A 493 5.25 -34.91 2.44
C ALA A 493 6.07 -34.24 1.32
N ALA A 494 5.46 -33.97 0.15
CA ALA A 494 6.08 -33.29 -0.97
C ALA A 494 5.87 -31.77 -0.93
N ILE A 495 5.38 -31.22 0.19
CA ILE A 495 5.06 -29.80 0.36
C ILE A 495 5.83 -29.25 1.54
N SER A 496 6.51 -28.12 1.34
CA SER A 496 7.06 -27.32 2.43
C SER A 496 7.09 -25.83 2.07
N GLY A 497 6.98 -24.93 3.04
CA GLY A 497 7.07 -23.48 2.79
C GLY A 497 5.96 -22.90 1.90
N LEU A 498 4.75 -23.47 1.92
CA LEU A 498 3.58 -22.88 1.25
C LEU A 498 3.02 -21.73 2.08
N THR A 499 2.97 -20.54 1.50
CA THR A 499 2.38 -19.33 2.10
C THR A 499 1.32 -18.77 1.17
N ILE A 500 0.09 -18.65 1.62
CA ILE A 500 -0.99 -17.96 0.91
C ILE A 500 -1.47 -16.88 1.87
N ASP A 501 -1.46 -15.61 1.47
CA ASP A 501 -1.92 -14.53 2.37
C ASP A 501 -2.29 -13.23 1.65
N HIS A 502 -3.09 -12.37 2.29
CA HIS A 502 -3.47 -11.06 1.77
C HIS A 502 -4.08 -11.07 0.35
N ASN A 503 -4.77 -12.14 -0.04
CA ASN A 503 -5.46 -12.16 -1.34
C ASN A 503 -6.89 -11.61 -1.21
N LEU A 504 -7.37 -10.94 -2.26
CA LEU A 504 -8.76 -10.49 -2.36
C LEU A 504 -9.56 -11.45 -3.22
N TYR A 505 -10.71 -11.85 -2.71
CA TYR A 505 -11.65 -12.77 -3.32
C TYR A 505 -13.02 -12.11 -3.52
N ALA A 506 -13.54 -12.13 -4.73
CA ALA A 506 -14.87 -11.61 -5.04
C ALA A 506 -15.71 -12.62 -5.82
N ARG A 507 -16.85 -12.99 -5.24
CA ARG A 507 -17.80 -13.90 -5.86
C ARG A 507 -19.24 -13.58 -5.45
N SER A 508 -20.13 -13.50 -6.44
CA SER A 508 -21.52 -13.09 -6.25
C SER A 508 -22.38 -14.15 -5.54
N ASP A 509 -22.13 -15.44 -5.77
CA ASP A 509 -22.80 -16.53 -5.07
C ASP A 509 -22.00 -16.97 -3.83
N ALA A 510 -22.49 -16.58 -2.65
CA ALA A 510 -21.90 -16.93 -1.36
C ALA A 510 -21.86 -18.44 -1.08
N ASN A 511 -22.68 -19.25 -1.75
CA ASN A 511 -22.73 -20.69 -1.60
C ASN A 511 -21.87 -21.46 -2.62
N ALA A 512 -21.32 -20.78 -3.62
CA ALA A 512 -20.45 -21.38 -4.60
C ALA A 512 -19.07 -21.75 -3.99
N GLY A 513 -18.27 -22.51 -4.73
CA GLY A 513 -16.94 -22.93 -4.29
C GLY A 513 -16.01 -21.74 -4.09
N GLY A 514 -15.46 -21.61 -2.88
CA GLY A 514 -14.41 -20.65 -2.55
C GLY A 514 -13.05 -21.28 -2.74
N VAL A 515 -12.70 -22.23 -1.86
CA VAL A 515 -11.44 -22.98 -1.91
C VAL A 515 -11.69 -24.48 -1.98
N TYR A 516 -11.11 -25.13 -2.97
CA TYR A 516 -10.92 -26.59 -2.97
C TYR A 516 -9.58 -26.91 -2.31
N TRP A 517 -9.58 -27.76 -1.28
CA TRP A 517 -8.36 -28.17 -0.58
C TRP A 517 -8.27 -29.69 -0.49
N ASN A 518 -7.25 -30.26 -1.14
CA ASN A 518 -6.87 -31.66 -0.97
C ASN A 518 -5.39 -31.72 -0.59
N GLN A 519 -5.13 -32.31 0.58
CA GLN A 519 -3.79 -32.53 1.09
C GLN A 519 -3.68 -33.99 1.54
N GLY A 520 -2.83 -34.77 0.85
CA GLY A 520 -2.59 -36.17 1.18
C GLY A 520 -3.83 -37.06 1.01
N GLY A 521 -4.74 -36.71 0.09
CA GLY A 521 -5.97 -37.45 -0.18
C GLY A 521 -7.16 -37.08 0.71
N THR A 522 -7.00 -36.15 1.65
CA THR A 522 -8.11 -35.62 2.45
C THR A 522 -8.72 -34.41 1.75
N GLU A 523 -9.88 -34.61 1.13
CA GLU A 523 -10.59 -33.57 0.39
C GLU A 523 -11.52 -32.76 1.30
N LYS A 524 -11.47 -31.43 1.16
CA LYS A 524 -12.42 -30.51 1.78
C LYS A 524 -12.72 -29.34 0.84
N ILE A 525 -13.99 -28.95 0.83
CA ILE A 525 -14.49 -27.81 0.06
C ILE A 525 -14.94 -26.74 1.04
N TYR A 526 -14.40 -25.54 0.86
CA TYR A 526 -14.85 -24.34 1.55
C TYR A 526 -15.67 -23.51 0.58
N LYS A 527 -16.93 -23.25 0.93
CA LYS A 527 -17.76 -22.29 0.19
C LYS A 527 -17.23 -20.87 0.37
N ALA A 528 -17.63 -19.95 -0.49
CA ALA A 528 -17.22 -18.55 -0.41
C ALA A 528 -17.53 -17.93 0.98
N ASN A 529 -18.69 -18.24 1.57
CA ASN A 529 -19.03 -17.80 2.94
C ASN A 529 -18.34 -18.57 4.08
N GLN A 530 -17.52 -19.57 3.79
CA GLN A 530 -16.76 -20.38 4.75
C GLN A 530 -15.26 -20.14 4.64
N MET A 531 -14.84 -19.02 4.03
CA MET A 531 -13.42 -18.75 3.86
C MET A 531 -12.79 -18.15 5.11
N PHE A 532 -13.53 -17.34 5.88
CA PHE A 532 -12.98 -16.52 6.97
C PHE A 532 -13.86 -16.51 8.24
N GLY A 533 -13.32 -16.04 9.38
CA GLY A 533 -14.06 -15.65 10.59
C GLY A 533 -14.45 -16.75 11.60
N ALA A 534 -14.59 -18.02 11.20
CA ALA A 534 -14.95 -19.11 12.10
C ALA A 534 -13.81 -20.14 12.24
N SER A 535 -13.80 -20.90 13.34
CA SER A 535 -12.80 -21.96 13.58
C SER A 535 -12.83 -23.10 12.54
N THR A 536 -13.92 -23.22 11.79
CA THR A 536 -14.12 -24.19 10.71
C THR A 536 -13.92 -23.60 9.31
N SER A 537 -13.58 -22.31 9.22
CA SER A 537 -13.32 -21.63 7.96
C SER A 537 -11.95 -22.01 7.39
N TYR A 538 -11.80 -21.88 6.07
CA TYR A 538 -10.56 -22.19 5.34
C TYR A 538 -9.33 -21.60 6.03
N SER A 539 -9.38 -20.30 6.30
CA SER A 539 -8.20 -19.56 6.73
C SER A 539 -7.66 -20.00 8.08
N VAL A 540 -8.57 -20.20 9.03
CA VAL A 540 -8.23 -20.63 10.40
C VAL A 540 -7.83 -22.10 10.43
N GLU A 541 -8.57 -22.97 9.74
CA GLU A 541 -8.31 -24.41 9.79
C GLU A 541 -7.05 -24.83 9.04
N LYS A 542 -6.74 -24.15 7.93
CA LYS A 542 -5.52 -24.40 7.15
C LYS A 542 -4.34 -23.53 7.57
N ASN A 543 -4.59 -22.51 8.40
CA ASN A 543 -3.60 -21.50 8.76
C ASN A 543 -2.97 -20.88 7.49
N GLN A 544 -3.85 -20.46 6.57
CA GLN A 544 -3.53 -19.88 5.28
C GLN A 544 -4.49 -18.71 5.05
N ASP A 545 -4.04 -17.64 4.42
CA ASP A 545 -4.85 -16.49 4.05
C ASP A 545 -5.66 -15.90 5.22
N LEU A 546 -4.95 -15.66 6.32
CA LEU A 546 -5.53 -15.08 7.53
C LEU A 546 -5.90 -13.61 7.34
N HIS A 547 -5.23 -12.92 6.41
CA HIS A 547 -5.45 -11.52 6.08
C HIS A 547 -6.20 -11.32 4.75
N ALA A 548 -6.82 -12.38 4.23
CA ALA A 548 -7.61 -12.30 3.01
C ALA A 548 -8.79 -11.35 3.14
N ILE A 549 -9.24 -10.83 2.00
CA ILE A 549 -10.42 -9.97 1.91
C ILE A 549 -11.48 -10.67 1.06
N MET A 550 -12.71 -10.78 1.57
CA MET A 550 -13.87 -11.17 0.79
C MET A 550 -14.69 -9.92 0.46
N GLY A 551 -14.64 -9.45 -0.78
CA GLY A 551 -15.31 -8.21 -1.18
C GLY A 551 -15.17 -7.95 -2.67
N ASP A 552 -16.05 -7.11 -3.21
CA ASP A 552 -15.91 -6.62 -4.58
C ASP A 552 -14.68 -5.70 -4.65
N PRO A 553 -13.71 -5.92 -5.56
CA PRO A 553 -12.57 -5.01 -5.73
C PRO A 553 -12.96 -3.65 -6.29
N LEU A 554 -14.21 -3.45 -6.72
CA LEU A 554 -14.72 -2.19 -7.27
C LEU A 554 -13.83 -1.69 -8.41
N PHE A 555 -13.73 -2.48 -9.47
CA PHE A 555 -13.00 -2.09 -10.68
C PHE A 555 -13.66 -0.89 -11.37
N MET A 556 -12.86 -0.04 -12.02
CA MET A 556 -13.32 1.14 -12.73
C MET A 556 -14.35 0.82 -13.84
N ASP A 557 -14.03 -0.09 -14.76
CA ASP A 557 -14.98 -0.53 -15.79
C ASP A 557 -14.60 -1.91 -16.37
N THR A 558 -15.34 -2.96 -15.97
CA THR A 558 -15.11 -4.32 -16.49
C THR A 558 -15.64 -4.55 -17.91
N SER A 559 -16.45 -3.64 -18.46
CA SER A 559 -16.95 -3.72 -19.84
C SER A 559 -15.94 -3.17 -20.86
N GLN A 560 -15.08 -2.25 -20.42
CA GLN A 560 -13.93 -1.73 -21.16
C GLN A 560 -12.63 -2.11 -20.43
N PRO A 561 -12.28 -3.42 -20.41
CA PRO A 561 -11.45 -4.15 -19.43
C PRO A 561 -10.47 -3.32 -18.57
N ASN A 562 -10.99 -2.38 -17.78
CA ASN A 562 -10.25 -1.45 -16.94
C ASN A 562 -10.40 -1.94 -15.50
N TYR A 563 -9.39 -2.68 -15.09
CA TYR A 563 -9.33 -3.34 -13.79
C TYR A 563 -8.54 -2.54 -12.75
N ALA A 564 -8.29 -1.24 -13.01
CA ALA A 564 -7.86 -0.32 -11.96
C ALA A 564 -8.94 -0.21 -10.88
N LEU A 565 -8.52 0.11 -9.66
CA LEU A 565 -9.39 0.16 -8.48
C LEU A 565 -10.13 1.50 -8.40
N GLN A 566 -11.40 1.46 -8.00
CA GLN A 566 -12.13 2.66 -7.60
C GLN A 566 -11.67 3.14 -6.21
N PRO A 567 -11.84 4.43 -5.88
CA PRO A 567 -11.38 5.02 -4.63
C PRO A 567 -11.76 4.35 -3.32
N ILE A 568 -12.89 3.64 -3.31
CA ILE A 568 -13.46 2.97 -2.14
C ILE A 568 -13.21 1.46 -2.14
N SER A 569 -12.34 0.98 -3.03
CA SER A 569 -12.00 -0.43 -3.14
C SER A 569 -11.45 -0.96 -1.82
N PRO A 570 -11.88 -2.15 -1.36
CA PRO A 570 -11.29 -2.82 -0.21
C PRO A 570 -9.91 -3.42 -0.51
N ALA A 571 -9.43 -3.39 -1.76
CA ALA A 571 -8.06 -3.77 -2.10
C ALA A 571 -7.03 -2.68 -1.74
N ILE A 572 -7.46 -1.44 -1.58
CA ILE A 572 -6.57 -0.30 -1.34
C ILE A 572 -5.97 -0.37 0.06
N ASP A 573 -4.65 -0.15 0.16
CA ASP A 573 -3.87 -0.19 1.41
C ASP A 573 -4.00 -1.49 2.21
N ALA A 574 -4.28 -2.59 1.53
CA ALA A 574 -4.64 -3.85 2.18
C ALA A 574 -3.69 -5.02 1.90
N GLY A 575 -2.68 -4.79 1.04
CA GLY A 575 -1.66 -5.76 0.68
C GLY A 575 -0.47 -5.79 1.63
N ALA A 576 0.24 -6.91 1.63
CA ALA A 576 1.52 -7.05 2.31
C ALA A 576 2.66 -6.40 1.51
N ASN A 577 3.66 -5.82 2.20
CA ASN A 577 4.87 -5.36 1.53
C ASN A 577 5.74 -6.53 1.06
N VAL A 578 5.79 -6.73 -0.26
CA VAL A 578 6.53 -7.78 -0.95
C VAL A 578 7.77 -7.25 -1.70
N GLY A 579 8.14 -5.98 -1.47
CA GLY A 579 9.35 -5.36 -2.03
C GLY A 579 9.22 -4.85 -3.47
N LEU A 580 8.00 -4.64 -3.96
CA LEU A 580 7.74 -4.03 -5.27
C LEU A 580 7.93 -2.51 -5.21
N ALA A 581 8.43 -1.94 -6.31
CA ALA A 581 8.67 -0.50 -6.42
C ALA A 581 7.61 0.21 -7.26
N VAL A 582 7.02 -0.48 -8.25
CA VAL A 582 6.00 0.07 -9.15
C VAL A 582 4.94 -0.97 -9.53
N ASP A 583 3.73 -0.50 -9.87
CA ASP A 583 2.57 -1.31 -10.27
C ASP A 583 2.53 -1.66 -11.77
N PHE A 584 1.39 -2.14 -12.29
CA PHE A 584 1.17 -2.42 -13.71
C PHE A 584 1.36 -1.22 -14.64
N LEU A 585 0.96 -0.03 -14.20
CA LEU A 585 1.04 1.22 -14.98
C LEU A 585 2.36 1.97 -14.76
N GLY A 586 3.20 1.50 -13.83
CA GLY A 586 4.47 2.13 -13.47
C GLY A 586 4.35 3.14 -12.32
N ASN A 587 3.21 3.19 -11.63
CA ASN A 587 2.98 4.03 -10.46
C ASN A 587 3.77 3.51 -9.24
N PRO A 588 4.25 4.37 -8.34
CA PRO A 588 5.02 3.96 -7.17
C PRO A 588 4.20 3.10 -6.19
N ILE A 589 4.86 2.12 -5.55
CA ILE A 589 4.28 1.28 -4.49
C ILE A 589 5.10 1.42 -3.19
N PRO A 590 4.46 1.59 -2.01
CA PRO A 590 3.05 1.95 -1.85
C PRO A 590 2.80 3.43 -2.16
N ALA A 591 1.61 3.76 -2.65
CA ALA A 591 1.15 5.14 -2.77
C ALA A 591 0.46 5.64 -1.47
N GLY A 592 -0.13 4.72 -0.69
CA GLY A 592 -0.76 4.99 0.60
C GLY A 592 0.00 4.40 1.81
N ASP A 593 -0.76 3.91 2.79
CA ASP A 593 -0.24 3.32 4.03
C ASP A 593 0.39 1.94 3.80
N ALA A 594 -0.06 1.19 2.78
CA ALA A 594 0.44 -0.12 2.41
C ALA A 594 0.21 -0.39 0.90
N PRO A 595 0.87 -1.40 0.29
CA PRO A 595 0.59 -1.74 -1.10
C PRO A 595 -0.86 -2.16 -1.30
N ASP A 596 -1.41 -1.89 -2.46
CA ASP A 596 -2.71 -2.40 -2.84
C ASP A 596 -2.64 -3.90 -3.18
N ILE A 597 -3.76 -4.59 -2.98
CA ILE A 597 -3.94 -5.95 -3.49
C ILE A 597 -4.26 -5.88 -4.98
N GLY A 598 -3.51 -6.62 -5.80
CA GLY A 598 -3.73 -6.74 -7.23
C GLY A 598 -2.63 -6.10 -8.07
N ALA A 599 -2.90 -5.97 -9.37
CA ALA A 599 -1.92 -5.46 -10.34
C ALA A 599 -1.77 -3.94 -10.35
N TYR A 600 -2.74 -3.21 -9.80
CA TYR A 600 -2.80 -1.75 -9.85
C TYR A 600 -2.63 -1.17 -8.45
N GLU A 601 -1.87 -0.09 -8.35
CA GLU A 601 -1.80 0.76 -7.17
C GLU A 601 -2.65 2.00 -7.42
N GLU A 602 -3.65 2.19 -6.59
CA GLU A 602 -4.47 3.38 -6.60
C GLU A 602 -3.65 4.57 -6.04
N GLN A 603 -3.71 5.70 -6.75
CA GLN A 603 -2.92 6.89 -6.44
C GLN A 603 -3.74 7.89 -5.61
N HIS A 604 -4.18 7.51 -4.42
CA HIS A 604 -4.87 8.43 -3.51
C HIS A 604 -3.93 9.06 -2.48
N PRO A 605 -4.11 10.36 -2.19
CA PRO A 605 -3.51 10.95 -1.03
C PRO A 605 -4.14 10.35 0.24
N PHE A 606 -3.29 10.06 1.22
CA PHE A 606 -3.62 9.79 2.62
C PHE A 606 -4.99 10.37 3.05
N ILE A 607 -5.91 9.50 3.47
CA ILE A 607 -7.21 9.94 3.98
C ILE A 607 -7.05 10.21 5.48
N PRO A 608 -7.12 11.46 5.96
CA PRO A 608 -6.96 11.73 7.38
C PRO A 608 -8.10 11.11 8.21
N ALA A 609 -7.79 10.80 9.46
CA ALA A 609 -8.77 10.25 10.41
C ALA A 609 -10.04 11.10 10.48
N PRO A 610 -11.22 10.48 10.69
CA PRO A 610 -12.49 11.20 10.76
C PRO A 610 -12.45 12.38 11.73
N VAL A 611 -12.92 13.54 11.32
CA VAL A 611 -12.93 14.74 12.17
C VAL A 611 -14.17 14.71 13.05
N VAL A 612 -13.96 14.65 14.37
CA VAL A 612 -15.04 14.75 15.37
C VAL A 612 -15.13 16.19 15.88
N THR A 613 -16.33 16.73 15.90
CA THR A 613 -16.68 18.09 16.33
C THR A 613 -17.86 18.06 17.31
N GLY A 614 -18.09 19.15 18.03
CA GLY A 614 -19.18 19.25 19.02
C GLY A 614 -18.88 18.62 20.39
N VAL A 615 -17.81 17.83 20.50
CA VAL A 615 -17.21 17.33 21.75
C VAL A 615 -15.68 17.37 21.65
N MET A 616 -14.99 17.39 22.79
CA MET A 616 -13.53 17.49 22.87
C MET A 616 -13.00 16.45 23.85
N ASN A 617 -11.82 15.89 23.57
CA ASN A 617 -11.25 14.82 24.38
C ASN A 617 -10.91 15.32 25.80
N GLY A 618 -11.33 14.59 26.83
CA GLY A 618 -11.19 14.94 28.24
C GLY A 618 -12.18 15.99 28.77
N GLN A 619 -12.98 16.63 27.91
CA GLN A 619 -13.85 17.74 28.33
C GLN A 619 -15.06 17.25 29.14
N VAL A 620 -15.46 18.02 30.15
CA VAL A 620 -16.67 17.80 30.95
C VAL A 620 -17.73 18.84 30.58
N TYR A 621 -18.95 18.40 30.32
CA TYR A 621 -20.08 19.26 29.92
C TYR A 621 -21.20 19.18 30.97
N GLY A 622 -21.67 20.35 31.42
CA GLY A 622 -22.81 20.49 32.34
C GLY A 622 -24.19 20.48 31.66
N SER A 623 -24.24 20.31 30.33
CA SER A 623 -25.45 20.34 29.52
C SER A 623 -25.42 19.29 28.40
N VAL A 624 -26.56 19.14 27.71
CA VAL A 624 -26.65 18.30 26.49
C VAL A 624 -25.59 18.70 25.46
N VAL A 625 -24.98 17.71 24.82
CA VAL A 625 -24.08 17.90 23.67
C VAL A 625 -24.54 17.08 22.46
N ALA A 626 -24.11 17.46 21.27
CA ALA A 626 -24.33 16.69 20.05
C ALA A 626 -23.00 16.62 19.29
N ALA A 627 -22.36 15.44 19.30
CA ALA A 627 -21.13 15.21 18.57
C ALA A 627 -21.45 15.01 17.08
N THR A 628 -20.67 15.63 16.20
CA THR A 628 -20.76 15.44 14.75
C THR A 628 -19.44 14.91 14.22
N TYR A 629 -19.51 14.10 13.17
CA TYR A 629 -18.36 13.63 12.42
C TYR A 629 -18.59 13.77 10.91
N ASP A 630 -17.51 13.95 10.16
CA ASP A 630 -17.53 14.22 8.71
C ASP A 630 -17.73 12.96 7.86
N ARG A 631 -17.19 11.80 8.29
CA ARG A 631 -17.29 10.50 7.59
C ARG A 631 -17.10 9.32 8.54
N GLY A 632 -17.46 8.11 8.10
CA GLY A 632 -17.23 6.87 8.83
C GLY A 632 -18.42 6.32 9.63
N GLU A 633 -18.17 5.20 10.29
CA GLU A 633 -19.07 4.59 11.26
C GLU A 633 -18.67 4.99 12.67
N ALA A 634 -19.65 5.33 13.52
CA ALA A 634 -19.39 5.79 14.87
C ALA A 634 -20.04 4.88 15.92
N TRP A 635 -19.30 4.62 17.00
CA TRP A 635 -19.72 3.82 18.14
C TRP A 635 -19.52 4.62 19.41
N LEU A 636 -20.59 4.76 20.20
CA LEU A 636 -20.59 5.46 21.47
C LEU A 636 -20.67 4.46 22.63
N THR A 637 -19.74 4.57 23.56
CA THR A 637 -19.69 3.78 24.80
C THR A 637 -19.98 4.71 25.97
N ARG A 638 -20.78 4.26 26.96
CA ARG A 638 -21.04 4.99 28.21
C ARG A 638 -20.59 4.15 29.39
N ASN A 639 -19.79 4.71 30.30
CA ASN A 639 -19.29 4.06 31.51
C ASN A 639 -18.66 2.67 31.29
N GLY A 640 -18.11 2.41 30.10
CA GLY A 640 -17.56 1.10 29.71
C GLY A 640 -18.60 0.03 29.34
N ASP A 641 -19.87 0.40 29.16
CA ASP A 641 -20.92 -0.50 28.66
C ASP A 641 -20.65 -0.96 27.21
N THR A 642 -21.43 -1.92 26.71
CA THR A 642 -21.33 -2.36 25.31
C THR A 642 -21.49 -1.17 24.33
N PRO A 643 -20.58 -0.97 23.36
CA PRO A 643 -20.67 0.10 22.39
C PRO A 643 -21.98 0.04 21.59
N ILE A 644 -22.62 1.18 21.38
CA ILE A 644 -23.83 1.32 20.55
C ILE A 644 -23.53 2.19 19.33
N ALA A 645 -24.16 1.87 18.19
CA ALA A 645 -24.02 2.69 16.99
C ALA A 645 -24.52 4.12 17.25
N TYR A 646 -23.72 5.11 16.88
CA TYR A 646 -24.01 6.53 17.06
C TYR A 646 -24.22 7.20 15.71
N LEU A 647 -25.36 7.86 15.55
CA LEU A 647 -25.64 8.66 14.36
C LEU A 647 -25.19 10.11 14.60
N SER A 648 -24.37 10.64 13.68
CA SER A 648 -23.85 12.02 13.74
C SER A 648 -24.92 13.04 14.12
N GLY A 649 -24.64 13.87 15.13
CA GLY A 649 -25.53 14.92 15.64
C GLY A 649 -26.59 14.45 16.63
N THR A 650 -26.64 13.16 17.00
CA THR A 650 -27.62 12.67 17.99
C THR A 650 -27.34 13.25 19.38
N PRO A 651 -28.33 13.86 20.08
CA PRO A 651 -28.11 14.45 21.40
C PRO A 651 -27.68 13.43 22.47
N ILE A 652 -26.70 13.82 23.29
CA ILE A 652 -26.16 13.05 24.41
C ILE A 652 -26.44 13.83 25.68
N ALA A 653 -27.39 13.33 26.48
CA ALA A 653 -28.02 14.09 27.58
C ALA A 653 -27.81 13.50 28.97
N GLN A 654 -27.43 12.23 29.08
CA GLN A 654 -27.41 11.52 30.35
C GLN A 654 -26.04 11.64 31.01
N SER A 655 -25.98 11.84 32.32
CA SER A 655 -24.68 11.90 33.01
C SER A 655 -23.88 10.61 32.86
N GLY A 656 -22.58 10.70 32.57
CA GLY A 656 -21.70 9.55 32.43
C GLY A 656 -20.41 9.90 31.70
N VAL A 657 -19.46 8.98 31.75
CA VAL A 657 -18.21 9.03 30.98
C VAL A 657 -18.47 8.38 29.63
N TYR A 658 -18.18 9.08 28.54
CA TYR A 658 -18.43 8.65 27.18
C TYR A 658 -17.11 8.47 26.41
N GLU A 659 -17.07 7.48 25.53
CA GLU A 659 -16.06 7.32 24.48
C GLU A 659 -16.78 7.24 23.14
N LEU A 660 -16.50 8.19 22.24
CA LEU A 660 -16.97 8.15 20.85
C LEU A 660 -15.82 7.70 19.96
N ARG A 661 -15.97 6.53 19.35
CA ARG A 661 -15.04 5.98 18.36
C ARG A 661 -15.63 6.13 16.97
N VAL A 662 -14.98 6.89 16.10
CA VAL A 662 -15.37 7.06 14.69
C VAL A 662 -14.31 6.45 13.80
N THR A 663 -14.69 5.48 12.97
CA THR A 663 -13.78 4.76 12.09
C THR A 663 -14.20 4.95 10.64
N TYR A 664 -13.26 5.36 9.79
CA TYR A 664 -13.41 5.38 8.34
C TYR A 664 -12.22 4.66 7.73
N ARG A 665 -12.45 3.48 7.14
CA ARG A 665 -11.40 2.56 6.68
C ARG A 665 -10.48 2.14 7.85
N SER A 666 -9.15 2.26 7.70
CA SER A 666 -8.13 1.97 8.72
C SER A 666 -8.02 3.07 9.79
N GLN A 667 -8.49 4.29 9.50
CA GLN A 667 -8.27 5.44 10.36
C GLN A 667 -9.39 5.59 11.39
N THR A 668 -9.01 5.80 12.65
CA THR A 668 -9.96 5.90 13.77
C THR A 668 -9.68 7.14 14.60
N THR A 669 -10.74 7.89 14.92
CA THR A 669 -10.72 9.00 15.88
C THR A 669 -11.48 8.57 17.12
N ILE A 670 -10.83 8.66 18.29
CA ILE A 670 -11.44 8.35 19.59
C ILE A 670 -11.51 9.64 20.42
N VAL A 671 -12.70 10.00 20.88
CA VAL A 671 -12.92 11.16 21.75
C VAL A 671 -13.60 10.72 23.03
N GLY A 672 -12.89 10.79 24.16
CA GLY A 672 -13.45 10.58 25.49
C GLY A 672 -13.98 11.90 26.07
N PHE A 673 -15.19 11.95 26.61
CA PHE A 673 -15.75 13.15 27.25
C PHE A 673 -16.73 12.78 28.36
N THR A 674 -17.06 13.70 29.25
CA THR A 674 -17.99 13.44 30.35
C THR A 674 -19.19 14.37 30.28
N ILE A 675 -20.38 13.82 30.50
CA ILE A 675 -21.59 14.60 30.75
C ILE A 675 -21.86 14.56 32.25
N ASP A 676 -21.96 15.70 32.89
CA ASP A 676 -22.25 15.80 34.33
C ASP A 676 -23.35 16.83 34.61
N THR A 677 -24.60 16.37 34.59
CA THR A 677 -25.77 17.19 34.91
C THR A 677 -26.24 17.01 36.36
N ALA A 678 -25.45 16.34 37.22
CA ALA A 678 -25.87 16.01 38.58
C ALA A 678 -25.34 17.05 39.58
N ALA A 679 -26.22 17.65 40.37
CA ALA A 679 -25.78 18.55 41.44
C ALA A 679 -24.97 17.80 42.52
N PRO A 680 -24.00 18.46 43.20
CA PRO A 680 -23.27 17.88 44.31
C PRO A 680 -24.21 17.31 45.39
N VAL A 681 -23.91 16.14 45.93
CA VAL A 681 -24.69 15.56 47.03
C VAL A 681 -24.04 15.95 48.34
N VAL A 682 -24.77 16.67 49.19
CA VAL A 682 -24.36 17.03 50.55
C VAL A 682 -25.02 16.08 51.54
N THR A 683 -24.21 15.49 52.43
CA THR A 683 -24.61 14.58 53.51
C THR A 683 -24.00 15.05 54.83
N GLY A 684 -24.42 14.49 55.97
CA GLY A 684 -23.95 14.92 57.30
C GLY A 684 -24.65 16.17 57.85
N VAL A 685 -25.37 16.90 57.00
CA VAL A 685 -26.33 17.94 57.36
C VAL A 685 -27.56 17.85 56.46
N VAL A 686 -28.72 18.20 57.00
CA VAL A 686 -30.02 18.19 56.30
C VAL A 686 -30.57 19.60 56.29
N ASP A 687 -31.18 19.98 55.17
CA ASP A 687 -31.71 21.33 54.98
C ASP A 687 -32.81 21.66 56.00
N GLY A 688 -32.69 22.81 56.65
CA GLY A 688 -33.52 23.29 57.75
C GLY A 688 -33.33 22.57 59.09
N GLN A 689 -32.46 21.55 59.19
CA GLN A 689 -32.34 20.77 60.42
C GLN A 689 -31.55 21.50 61.52
N LEU A 690 -32.04 21.34 62.76
CA LEU A 690 -31.38 21.79 63.98
C LEU A 690 -30.54 20.65 64.59
N TYR A 691 -29.30 20.96 64.94
CA TYR A 691 -28.34 20.07 65.57
C TYR A 691 -27.95 20.57 66.95
N THR A 692 -27.83 19.66 67.90
CA THR A 692 -27.49 19.92 69.31
C THR A 692 -26.03 19.59 69.62
N GLY A 693 -25.18 19.51 68.60
CA GLY A 693 -23.76 19.18 68.70
C GLY A 693 -23.06 19.40 67.35
N ASP A 694 -21.78 19.09 67.29
CA ASP A 694 -20.95 19.25 66.10
C ASP A 694 -21.57 18.56 64.88
N VAL A 695 -21.49 19.23 63.73
CA VAL A 695 -21.89 18.65 62.45
C VAL A 695 -20.69 18.56 61.52
N THR A 696 -20.67 17.52 60.71
CA THR A 696 -19.59 17.26 59.76
C THR A 696 -20.19 17.10 58.36
N PRO A 697 -20.49 18.21 57.66
CA PRO A 697 -20.98 18.15 56.29
C PRO A 697 -19.96 17.48 55.37
N VAL A 698 -20.42 16.51 54.58
CA VAL A 698 -19.62 15.81 53.58
C VAL A 698 -20.31 15.95 52.23
N PHE A 699 -19.62 16.51 51.25
CA PHE A 699 -20.04 16.50 49.86
C PHE A 699 -19.16 15.59 49.00
N ASN A 700 -19.79 14.96 48.00
CA ASN A 700 -19.15 13.95 47.15
C ASN A 700 -18.26 14.54 46.03
N LYS A 701 -18.51 15.78 45.61
CA LYS A 701 -17.76 16.51 44.57
C LYS A 701 -17.95 18.02 44.71
N GLY A 702 -17.08 18.80 44.08
CA GLY A 702 -17.14 20.27 44.03
C GLY A 702 -16.45 21.01 45.18
N ARG A 703 -16.64 22.33 45.22
CA ARG A 703 -16.06 23.24 46.23
C ARG A 703 -17.15 23.77 47.14
N GLY A 704 -16.93 23.66 48.45
CA GLY A 704 -17.85 24.15 49.48
C GLY A 704 -17.55 25.58 49.91
N MET A 705 -18.59 26.38 50.11
CA MET A 705 -18.54 27.71 50.72
C MET A 705 -19.53 27.75 51.88
N LEU A 706 -19.05 28.06 53.09
CA LEU A 706 -19.88 28.13 54.30
C LEU A 706 -20.18 29.59 54.64
N TYR A 707 -21.47 29.89 54.77
CA TYR A 707 -21.99 31.16 55.21
C TYR A 707 -22.60 31.02 56.60
N ARG A 708 -22.42 32.03 57.45
CA ARG A 708 -23.13 32.17 58.72
C ARG A 708 -24.21 33.23 58.54
N LEU A 709 -25.44 32.87 58.86
CA LEU A 709 -26.62 33.73 58.76
C LEU A 709 -26.79 34.46 60.09
N SER A 710 -26.92 35.78 60.05
CA SER A 710 -27.25 36.60 61.22
C SER A 710 -28.43 37.53 60.93
N THR A 711 -29.22 37.79 61.96
CA THR A 711 -30.27 38.82 61.95
C THR A 711 -29.74 40.06 62.67
N LEU A 712 -29.48 41.14 61.93
CA LEU A 712 -29.18 42.45 62.52
C LEU A 712 -30.49 43.22 62.74
N THR A 713 -30.73 43.67 63.98
CA THR A 713 -31.73 44.70 64.28
C THR A 713 -31.00 45.95 64.77
N GLY A 714 -31.17 47.07 64.09
CA GLY A 714 -30.52 48.34 64.43
C GLY A 714 -31.31 49.55 63.97
N GLU A 715 -31.41 50.57 64.83
CA GLU A 715 -32.07 51.85 64.57
C GLU A 715 -31.26 52.75 63.63
N ARG A 716 -31.99 53.53 62.80
CA ARG A 716 -31.50 54.24 61.61
C ARG A 716 -30.81 55.58 61.95
N GLN A 717 -29.68 55.88 61.30
CA GLN A 717 -29.22 57.26 61.02
C GLN A 717 -29.40 57.58 59.53
N THR A 718 -29.76 58.83 59.24
CA THR A 718 -30.11 59.34 57.91
C THR A 718 -28.89 59.99 57.28
N GLU A 719 -28.48 59.51 56.11
CA GLU A 719 -27.67 60.31 55.17
C GLU A 719 -28.08 59.98 53.73
N THR A 720 -28.23 61.03 52.92
CA THR A 720 -28.66 60.99 51.53
C THR A 720 -27.45 60.78 50.62
N GLY A 721 -27.44 59.71 49.83
CA GLY A 721 -26.44 59.47 48.80
C GLY A 721 -27.01 58.61 47.66
N THR A 722 -26.61 58.92 46.43
CA THR A 722 -26.92 58.14 45.22
C THR A 722 -26.11 56.85 45.24
N TYR A 723 -26.74 55.69 45.07
CA TYR A 723 -26.05 54.38 45.03
C TYR A 723 -26.10 53.78 43.62
N GLU A 724 -24.97 53.25 43.17
CA GLU A 724 -24.83 52.42 41.96
C GLU A 724 -25.03 50.95 42.39
N ILE A 725 -26.05 50.26 41.84
CA ILE A 725 -26.19 48.82 42.01
C ILE A 725 -25.46 48.16 40.84
N VAL A 726 -24.37 47.45 41.13
CA VAL A 726 -23.65 46.60 40.18
C VAL A 726 -24.07 45.16 40.46
N SER A 727 -24.82 44.54 39.55
CA SER A 727 -24.99 43.09 39.52
C SER A 727 -24.00 42.50 38.51
N THR A 728 -23.02 41.74 38.98
CA THR A 728 -22.15 40.93 38.14
C THR A 728 -22.84 39.60 37.83
N VAL A 729 -23.00 39.28 36.55
CA VAL A 729 -23.23 37.91 36.06
C VAL A 729 -22.03 37.58 35.19
N ASP A 730 -21.26 36.56 35.58
CA ASP A 730 -20.14 36.08 34.75
C ASP A 730 -20.70 35.33 33.54
N ALA A 731 -20.39 35.82 32.34
CA ALA A 731 -20.62 35.14 31.07
C ALA A 731 -19.33 34.45 30.58
N PRO A 732 -19.43 33.39 29.75
CA PRO A 732 -18.41 32.37 29.59
C PRO A 732 -17.14 32.76 28.80
N ASP A 733 -16.98 34.01 28.35
CA ASP A 733 -15.88 34.43 27.49
C ASP A 733 -14.93 35.46 28.13
N GLY A 734 -15.10 35.75 29.43
CA GLY A 734 -14.17 36.60 30.18
C GLY A 734 -14.18 38.08 29.79
N LYS A 735 -15.19 38.56 29.05
CA LYS A 735 -15.43 39.99 28.83
C LYS A 735 -16.54 40.49 29.74
N VAL A 736 -16.26 41.59 30.45
CA VAL A 736 -17.24 42.28 31.29
C VAL A 736 -18.09 43.19 30.41
N ASP A 737 -19.23 42.70 29.93
CA ASP A 737 -20.22 43.54 29.28
C ASP A 737 -21.07 44.26 30.34
N LYS A 738 -20.91 45.58 30.42
CA LYS A 738 -21.73 46.46 31.26
C LYS A 738 -23.04 46.78 30.55
N GLU A 739 -24.14 46.13 30.93
CA GLU A 739 -25.48 46.68 30.66
C GLU A 739 -25.88 47.66 31.76
N VAL A 740 -26.18 48.89 31.36
CA VAL A 740 -26.71 49.96 32.22
C VAL A 740 -28.23 49.89 32.17
N SER A 741 -28.91 49.78 33.31
CA SER A 741 -30.34 50.09 33.41
C SER A 741 -30.69 51.00 34.60
N GLU A 742 -31.28 52.12 34.21
CA GLU A 742 -32.06 53.20 34.85
C GLU A 742 -32.08 53.47 36.38
N TRP A 743 -32.11 54.77 36.69
CA TRP A 743 -32.23 55.34 38.04
C TRP A 743 -33.69 55.30 38.52
N ALA A 744 -33.99 54.49 39.54
CA ALA A 744 -35.27 54.55 40.25
C ALA A 744 -35.13 55.37 41.54
N THR A 745 -36.02 56.35 41.73
CA THR A 745 -36.17 57.09 43.00
C THR A 745 -37.45 56.59 43.67
N GLU A 746 -37.35 55.74 44.70
CA GLU A 746 -38.51 55.36 45.51
C GLU A 746 -38.19 55.31 47.01
N TYR A 747 -39.12 55.83 47.81
CA TYR A 747 -39.05 55.91 49.27
C TYR A 747 -39.53 54.60 49.89
N LEU A 748 -38.68 53.90 50.63
CA LEU A 748 -39.09 52.80 51.51
C LEU A 748 -39.43 53.30 52.92
N LEU A 749 -40.69 53.12 53.31
CA LEU A 749 -41.18 53.17 54.68
C LEU A 749 -41.63 51.77 55.10
N SER A 750 -40.77 51.02 55.79
CA SER A 750 -41.08 49.96 56.78
C SER A 750 -39.78 49.29 57.27
N PRO A 751 -39.74 48.69 58.47
CA PRO A 751 -38.53 48.06 58.99
C PRO A 751 -38.11 46.89 58.08
N VAL A 752 -36.87 46.91 57.59
CA VAL A 752 -36.28 45.79 56.85
C VAL A 752 -35.53 44.91 57.84
N THR A 753 -35.95 43.66 57.98
CA THR A 753 -35.11 42.60 58.51
C THR A 753 -34.09 42.27 57.42
N LEU A 754 -32.83 42.69 57.58
CA LEU A 754 -31.75 42.24 56.71
C LEU A 754 -31.17 40.96 57.30
N GLU A 755 -31.42 39.84 56.65
CA GLU A 755 -30.60 38.63 56.82
C GLU A 755 -29.26 38.92 56.15
N THR A 756 -28.20 39.06 56.94
CA THR A 756 -26.85 39.20 56.39
C THR A 756 -26.19 37.83 56.35
N GLU A 757 -25.86 37.38 55.15
CA GLU A 757 -24.99 36.23 54.92
C GLU A 757 -23.54 36.66 55.04
N ILE A 758 -22.85 36.16 56.06
CA ILE A 758 -21.42 36.38 56.23
C ILE A 758 -20.72 35.13 55.73
N LEU A 759 -19.94 35.26 54.66
CA LEU A 759 -19.06 34.17 54.22
C LEU A 759 -18.02 33.92 55.31
N VAL A 760 -18.14 32.78 55.99
CA VAL A 760 -17.26 32.41 57.11
C VAL A 760 -16.17 31.41 56.70
N ASN A 761 -16.40 30.64 55.63
CA ASN A 761 -15.35 29.84 55.02
C ASN A 761 -15.51 29.82 53.48
N PRO A 762 -14.64 30.52 52.73
CA PRO A 762 -14.67 30.54 51.26
C PRO A 762 -14.20 29.21 50.63
N ASN A 763 -13.50 28.35 51.38
CA ASN A 763 -12.96 27.06 50.91
C ASN A 763 -13.28 25.97 51.94
N PHE A 764 -14.57 25.77 52.21
CA PHE A 764 -15.04 24.76 53.15
C PHE A 764 -14.69 23.36 52.63
N LEU A 765 -13.75 22.68 53.29
CA LEU A 765 -13.31 21.33 52.93
C LEU A 765 -14.37 20.30 53.37
N SER A 766 -14.69 19.35 52.50
CA SER A 766 -15.61 18.25 52.81
C SER A 766 -15.14 17.49 54.05
N GLY A 767 -16.04 17.24 55.00
CA GLY A 767 -15.72 16.61 56.28
C GLY A 767 -15.12 17.55 57.33
N THR A 768 -15.08 18.87 57.09
CA THR A 768 -14.75 19.86 58.12
C THR A 768 -15.84 19.88 59.18
N VAL A 769 -15.46 19.75 60.45
CA VAL A 769 -16.39 19.82 61.57
C VAL A 769 -16.76 21.28 61.85
N ILE A 770 -18.04 21.56 62.06
CA ILE A 770 -18.56 22.85 62.46
C ILE A 770 -19.07 22.72 63.89
N HIS A 771 -18.39 23.43 64.80
CA HIS A 771 -18.63 23.34 66.25
C HIS A 771 -19.41 24.54 66.79
N ASP A 772 -19.23 25.71 66.15
CA ASP A 772 -19.76 26.96 66.67
C ASP A 772 -21.29 27.02 66.56
N PRO A 773 -22.01 27.41 67.63
CA PRO A 773 -23.45 27.62 67.55
C PRO A 773 -23.81 28.75 66.56
N GLY A 774 -24.80 28.52 65.71
CA GLY A 774 -25.22 29.48 64.70
C GLY A 774 -26.12 28.88 63.63
N PHE A 775 -26.64 29.77 62.78
CA PHE A 775 -27.31 29.38 61.54
C PHE A 775 -26.30 29.42 60.41
N TYR A 776 -26.25 28.37 59.61
CA TYR A 776 -25.29 28.20 58.53
C TYR A 776 -25.98 27.86 57.23
N ARG A 777 -25.37 28.27 56.10
CA ARG A 777 -25.68 27.77 54.76
C ARG A 777 -24.39 27.28 54.12
N LEU A 778 -24.38 26.02 53.70
CA LEU A 778 -23.32 25.46 52.89
C LEU A 778 -23.76 25.47 51.41
N THR A 779 -22.99 26.16 50.57
CA THR A 779 -23.14 26.11 49.11
C THR A 779 -22.03 25.27 48.54
N VAL A 780 -22.34 24.21 47.80
CA VAL A 780 -21.36 23.37 47.11
C VAL A 780 -21.58 23.49 45.62
N THR A 781 -20.52 23.83 44.88
CA THR A 781 -20.55 23.99 43.42
C THR A 781 -19.55 23.04 42.79
N ASP A 782 -19.94 22.21 41.82
CA ASP A 782 -18.99 21.37 41.07
C ASP A 782 -18.27 22.14 39.96
N ASP A 783 -17.34 21.45 39.28
CA ASP A 783 -16.47 22.04 38.25
C ASP A 783 -17.22 22.43 36.96
N VAL A 784 -18.50 22.02 36.82
CA VAL A 784 -19.39 22.43 35.73
C VAL A 784 -20.55 23.30 36.22
N TYR A 785 -20.40 23.91 37.40
CA TYR A 785 -21.31 24.87 38.01
C TYR A 785 -22.68 24.32 38.42
N ASN A 786 -22.85 23.01 38.60
CA ASN A 786 -24.03 22.51 39.30
C ASN A 786 -23.92 22.87 40.79
N VAL A 787 -24.99 23.40 41.38
CA VAL A 787 -25.00 23.93 42.75
C VAL A 787 -25.95 23.14 43.64
N THR A 788 -25.50 22.85 44.86
CA THR A 788 -26.34 22.37 45.97
C THR A 788 -26.20 23.28 47.17
N GLN A 789 -27.32 23.70 47.74
CA GLN A 789 -27.36 24.53 48.94
C GLN A 789 -28.08 23.78 50.07
N VAL A 790 -27.47 23.78 51.26
CA VAL A 790 -28.05 23.20 52.48
C VAL A 790 -27.91 24.19 53.62
N SER A 791 -29.01 24.59 54.23
CA SER A 791 -29.06 25.46 55.40
C SER A 791 -29.31 24.62 56.66
N PHE A 792 -28.63 24.88 57.77
CA PHE A 792 -28.82 24.14 59.03
C PHE A 792 -28.44 25.01 60.24
N GLN A 793 -28.87 24.59 61.43
CA GLN A 793 -28.61 25.33 62.68
C GLN A 793 -27.90 24.45 63.70
N ILE A 794 -26.93 25.02 64.43
CA ILE A 794 -26.25 24.37 65.56
C ILE A 794 -26.58 25.13 66.85
N GLN A 795 -27.13 24.43 67.84
CA GLN A 795 -27.40 24.94 69.19
C GLN A 795 -26.28 24.56 70.17
N ALA A 796 -26.00 25.45 71.12
CA ALA A 796 -25.06 25.16 72.20
C ALA A 796 -25.59 24.05 73.11
N GLN A 797 -24.80 22.99 73.32
CA GLN A 797 -25.05 21.98 74.35
C GLN A 797 -23.85 21.74 75.26
N PRO A 798 -24.09 21.40 76.54
CA PRO A 798 -23.07 20.90 77.45
C PRO A 798 -22.73 19.43 77.12
N ASP A 799 -21.45 19.20 76.89
CA ASP A 799 -20.78 17.97 76.47
C ASP A 799 -21.11 16.70 77.31
N PRO A 800 -21.51 15.58 76.68
CA PRO A 800 -21.35 14.24 77.22
C PRO A 800 -20.37 13.40 76.36
N GLY A 801 -19.25 13.02 76.97
CA GLY A 801 -18.14 12.37 76.28
C GLY A 801 -18.40 10.95 75.73
N THR A 802 -17.71 10.67 74.62
CA THR A 802 -17.21 9.34 74.24
C THR A 802 -15.79 9.49 73.68
N ASP A 803 -14.90 8.64 74.17
CA ASP A 803 -13.44 8.58 73.97
C ASP A 803 -13.02 8.45 72.49
N PRO A 804 -12.28 9.40 71.89
CA PRO A 804 -11.65 9.18 70.61
C PRO A 804 -10.19 8.70 70.84
N THR A 805 -9.89 7.49 70.39
CA THR A 805 -8.54 6.92 70.45
C THR A 805 -7.56 7.74 69.60
N ALA A 806 -6.55 8.34 70.26
CA ALA A 806 -5.43 9.03 69.63
C ALA A 806 -4.85 8.26 68.41
N ALA A 807 -4.63 8.96 67.28
CA ALA A 807 -4.10 8.40 66.04
C ALA A 807 -3.02 9.30 65.40
N LEU A 808 -2.09 8.69 64.65
CA LEU A 808 -1.20 9.38 63.71
C LEU A 808 -1.77 9.23 62.29
N VAL A 809 -1.73 10.28 61.49
CA VAL A 809 -2.23 10.31 60.12
C VAL A 809 -1.12 10.82 59.20
N LEU A 810 -0.94 10.15 58.06
CA LEU A 810 -0.07 10.58 56.98
C LEU A 810 -0.89 11.15 55.83
N THR A 811 -0.46 12.28 55.28
CA THR A 811 -1.08 12.96 54.14
C THR A 811 -0.01 13.46 53.18
N GLY A 812 -0.32 13.54 51.89
CA GLY A 812 0.63 13.95 50.85
C GLY A 812 -0.03 14.06 49.48
N PRO A 813 0.75 14.30 48.42
CA PRO A 813 0.26 14.24 47.05
C PRO A 813 0.07 12.79 46.59
N MET A 814 -0.96 12.52 45.76
CA MET A 814 -1.22 11.17 45.23
C MET A 814 -0.22 10.75 44.15
N ASN A 815 0.37 11.72 43.44
CA ASN A 815 1.32 11.49 42.34
C ASN A 815 2.55 12.38 42.51
N VAL A 816 3.70 11.90 42.06
CA VAL A 816 4.95 12.68 41.90
C VAL A 816 5.64 12.25 40.59
N ARG A 817 6.19 13.18 39.82
CA ARG A 817 6.93 12.81 38.60
C ARG A 817 8.35 12.37 38.94
N SER A 818 8.89 11.53 38.08
CA SER A 818 10.28 11.10 38.19
C SER A 818 11.23 12.31 38.23
N GLY A 819 12.14 12.34 39.21
CA GLY A 819 13.07 13.44 39.45
C GLY A 819 12.53 14.59 40.32
N GLU A 820 11.23 14.64 40.64
CA GLU A 820 10.62 15.74 41.40
C GLU A 820 10.58 15.51 42.92
N ASP A 821 10.47 16.63 43.65
CA ASP A 821 10.29 16.64 45.10
C ASP A 821 8.82 16.49 45.53
N MET A 822 8.59 15.85 46.66
CA MET A 822 7.29 15.73 47.32
C MET A 822 7.39 15.97 48.83
N VAL A 823 6.26 16.35 49.45
CA VAL A 823 6.14 16.52 50.90
C VAL A 823 5.10 15.56 51.46
N LEU A 824 5.50 14.76 52.45
CA LEU A 824 4.64 13.90 53.26
C LEU A 824 4.45 14.53 54.64
N THR A 825 3.23 14.86 55.01
CA THR A 825 2.89 15.47 56.29
C THR A 825 2.37 14.43 57.26
N ALA A 826 2.97 14.34 58.45
CA ALA A 826 2.46 13.58 59.57
C ALA A 826 1.71 14.49 60.53
N GLY A 827 0.52 14.07 60.96
CA GLY A 827 -0.34 14.77 61.91
C GLY A 827 -0.88 13.84 62.99
N LEU A 828 -1.26 14.41 64.12
CA LEU A 828 -1.97 13.71 65.20
C LEU A 828 -3.46 14.02 65.10
N LYS A 829 -4.29 13.06 65.48
CA LYS A 829 -5.74 13.19 65.60
C LYS A 829 -6.17 12.68 66.97
N ASP A 830 -7.15 13.35 67.57
CA ASP A 830 -7.79 12.89 68.81
C ASP A 830 -6.81 12.72 70.00
N VAL A 831 -5.77 13.56 70.05
CA VAL A 831 -4.80 13.58 71.15
C VAL A 831 -5.14 14.64 72.19
N LEU A 832 -4.62 14.50 73.43
CA LEU A 832 -4.80 15.49 74.50
C LEU A 832 -3.46 15.84 75.15
N ASN A 833 -3.09 17.13 75.11
CA ASN A 833 -1.90 17.70 75.75
C ASN A 833 -0.57 16.97 75.43
N VAL A 834 -0.41 16.48 74.21
CA VAL A 834 0.82 15.81 73.76
C VAL A 834 1.94 16.83 73.66
N SER A 835 3.02 16.61 74.41
CA SER A 835 4.20 17.47 74.48
C SER A 835 5.43 16.83 73.82
N ALA A 836 5.43 15.53 73.54
CA ALA A 836 6.47 14.86 72.76
C ALA A 836 5.89 13.74 71.87
N LEU A 837 6.54 13.49 70.73
CA LEU A 837 6.17 12.46 69.75
C LEU A 837 7.43 11.76 69.25
N GLU A 838 7.44 10.43 69.28
CA GLU A 838 8.47 9.56 68.71
C GLU A 838 7.83 8.63 67.67
N PHE A 839 8.39 8.52 66.47
CA PHE A 839 7.95 7.54 65.47
C PHE A 839 9.01 7.26 64.42
N SER A 840 8.81 6.20 63.63
CA SER A 840 9.63 5.90 62.47
C SER A 840 8.81 5.83 61.19
N VAL A 841 9.29 6.41 60.09
CA VAL A 841 8.69 6.27 58.75
C VAL A 841 9.55 5.34 57.91
N VAL A 842 8.92 4.31 57.34
CA VAL A 842 9.52 3.39 56.37
C VAL A 842 9.04 3.78 54.97
N TYR A 843 9.96 3.85 54.01
CA TYR A 843 9.75 4.16 52.59
C TYR A 843 10.59 3.23 51.71
N ASP A 844 10.30 3.16 50.41
CA ASP A 844 11.09 2.39 49.44
C ASP A 844 12.33 3.19 48.96
N PRO A 845 13.56 2.82 49.37
CA PRO A 845 14.77 3.57 49.03
C PRO A 845 15.23 3.33 47.58
N GLU A 846 14.68 2.35 46.86
CA GLU A 846 14.96 2.18 45.43
C GLU A 846 14.20 3.19 44.58
N ARG A 847 13.09 3.73 45.10
CA ARG A 847 12.19 4.63 44.37
C ARG A 847 12.17 6.07 44.88
N LEU A 848 12.46 6.27 46.17
CA LEU A 848 12.43 7.58 46.81
C LEU A 848 13.75 7.87 47.53
N GLU A 849 14.14 9.13 47.56
CA GLU A 849 15.25 9.64 48.35
C GLU A 849 14.72 10.62 49.38
N TYR A 850 15.09 10.46 50.64
CA TYR A 850 14.70 11.39 51.69
C TYR A 850 15.62 12.61 51.71
N VAL A 851 15.02 13.81 51.77
CA VAL A 851 15.75 15.09 51.69
C VAL A 851 15.86 15.75 53.06
N SER A 852 14.74 15.96 53.76
CA SER A 852 14.73 16.71 55.03
C SER A 852 13.41 16.60 55.79
N ALA A 853 13.42 16.87 57.10
CA ALA A 853 12.22 17.08 57.91
C ALA A 853 12.13 18.53 58.40
N GLN A 854 10.93 19.07 58.48
CA GLN A 854 10.66 20.36 59.11
C GLN A 854 9.41 20.32 59.98
N SER A 855 9.41 21.10 61.07
CA SER A 855 8.23 21.22 61.92
C SER A 855 7.11 21.92 61.17
N ALA A 856 5.92 21.33 61.15
CA ALA A 856 4.74 21.91 60.53
C ALA A 856 4.05 22.97 61.42
N ARG A 857 4.52 23.14 62.66
CA ARG A 857 3.87 23.97 63.67
C ARG A 857 4.86 24.76 64.51
N SER A 858 4.62 26.06 64.64
CA SER A 858 5.39 26.93 65.54
C SER A 858 5.30 26.43 66.99
N GLY A 859 6.45 26.36 67.67
CA GLY A 859 6.55 25.86 69.05
C GLY A 859 6.78 24.35 69.18
N ILE A 860 6.72 23.58 68.09
CA ILE A 860 7.19 22.19 68.05
C ILE A 860 8.58 22.15 67.39
N GLN A 861 9.53 21.43 68.00
CA GLN A 861 10.88 21.23 67.47
C GLN A 861 11.17 19.76 67.21
N ILE A 862 11.92 19.49 66.14
CA ILE A 862 12.53 18.19 65.89
C ILE A 862 13.80 18.12 66.73
N VAL A 863 13.78 17.26 67.76
CA VAL A 863 14.88 17.10 68.72
C VAL A 863 15.87 16.05 68.25
N GLN A 864 15.38 15.03 67.54
CA GLN A 864 16.21 14.01 66.93
C GLN A 864 15.64 13.61 65.56
N GLU A 865 16.53 13.56 64.57
CA GLU A 865 16.28 13.05 63.24
C GLU A 865 17.41 12.07 62.90
N GLN A 866 17.08 10.79 62.72
CA GLN A 866 18.05 9.76 62.37
C GLN A 866 17.59 9.01 61.12
N GLN A 867 18.32 9.19 60.04
CA GLN A 867 18.09 8.49 58.78
C GLN A 867 18.92 7.21 58.69
N GLN A 868 18.29 6.12 58.24
CA GLN A 868 18.92 4.87 57.85
C GLN A 868 18.63 4.61 56.37
N ALA A 869 19.30 5.37 55.49
CA ALA A 869 18.99 5.44 54.06
C ALA A 869 18.98 4.07 53.36
N ALA A 870 19.92 3.17 53.71
CA ALA A 870 20.01 1.82 53.14
C ALA A 870 18.84 0.89 53.52
N GLN A 871 18.08 1.23 54.56
CA GLN A 871 16.90 0.48 55.02
C GLN A 871 15.58 1.20 54.71
N GLY A 872 15.63 2.38 54.07
CA GLY A 872 14.45 3.20 53.81
C GLY A 872 13.72 3.62 55.09
N LYS A 873 14.45 3.90 56.19
CA LYS A 873 13.83 4.23 57.49
C LYS A 873 14.31 5.58 58.02
N ILE A 874 13.38 6.40 58.50
CA ILE A 874 13.64 7.67 59.19
C ILE A 874 13.05 7.57 60.59
N HIS A 875 13.82 7.91 61.62
CA HIS A 875 13.36 7.96 63.00
C HIS A 875 13.34 9.40 63.51
N LEU A 876 12.23 9.82 64.10
CA LEU A 876 12.00 11.20 64.52
C LEU A 876 11.54 11.26 65.98
N VAL A 877 12.10 12.22 66.72
CA VAL A 877 11.63 12.63 68.05
C VAL A 877 11.36 14.13 68.01
N LEU A 878 10.13 14.52 68.34
CA LEU A 878 9.67 15.90 68.38
C LEU A 878 9.23 16.28 69.79
N ALA A 879 9.43 17.55 70.15
CA ALA A 879 9.01 18.11 71.44
C ALA A 879 8.36 19.49 71.27
N GLY A 880 7.27 19.72 72.00
CA GLY A 880 6.65 21.04 72.16
C GLY A 880 7.35 21.86 73.24
N LEU A 881 7.79 23.07 72.90
CA LEU A 881 8.52 23.94 73.80
C LEU A 881 7.58 24.77 74.68
N GLY A 882 7.35 24.32 75.92
CA GLY A 882 6.48 24.99 76.88
C GLY A 882 5.03 24.51 76.80
N SER A 883 4.30 24.66 77.90
CA SER A 883 2.96 24.07 78.06
C SER A 883 1.90 24.61 77.10
N SER A 884 2.08 25.82 76.56
CA SER A 884 1.18 26.42 75.55
C SER A 884 1.26 25.76 74.18
N ASN A 885 2.29 24.94 73.93
CA ASN A 885 2.52 24.26 72.66
C ASN A 885 2.15 22.77 72.69
N ALA A 886 1.54 22.30 73.78
CA ALA A 886 1.00 20.95 73.86
C ALA A 886 -0.15 20.77 72.86
N ILE A 887 -0.17 19.63 72.16
CA ILE A 887 -1.12 19.35 71.09
C ILE A 887 -2.35 18.65 71.65
N SER A 888 -3.51 19.24 71.41
CA SER A 888 -4.82 18.65 71.68
C SER A 888 -5.67 18.70 70.41
N GLY A 889 -6.44 17.66 70.13
CA GLY A 889 -7.23 17.50 68.91
C GLY A 889 -6.39 17.13 67.69
N ALA A 890 -6.88 17.48 66.50
CA ALA A 890 -6.21 17.20 65.23
C ALA A 890 -5.21 18.31 64.87
N ALA A 891 -3.96 17.94 64.56
CA ALA A 891 -2.93 18.90 64.13
C ALA A 891 -1.80 18.24 63.33
N SER A 892 -1.34 18.89 62.26
CA SER A 892 -0.08 18.56 61.57
C SER A 892 1.12 18.86 62.48
N VAL A 893 2.10 17.96 62.50
CA VAL A 893 3.25 18.05 63.41
C VAL A 893 4.59 18.14 62.69
N VAL A 894 4.77 17.43 61.58
CA VAL A 894 6.02 17.44 60.82
C VAL A 894 5.77 17.20 59.34
N GLU A 895 6.57 17.85 58.51
CA GLU A 895 6.62 17.68 57.05
C GLU A 895 7.94 17.01 56.67
N LEU A 896 7.85 15.95 55.87
CA LEU A 896 8.98 15.15 55.40
C LEU A 896 9.11 15.33 53.90
N LYS A 897 10.23 15.88 53.45
CA LYS A 897 10.52 16.09 52.04
C LYS A 897 11.27 14.89 51.45
N PHE A 898 10.80 14.41 50.31
CA PHE A 898 11.42 13.33 49.53
C PHE A 898 11.59 13.76 48.07
N THR A 899 12.51 13.14 47.35
CA THR A 899 12.66 13.25 45.88
C THR A 899 12.37 11.89 45.26
N ALA A 900 11.56 11.84 44.20
CA ALA A 900 11.32 10.63 43.43
C ALA A 900 12.51 10.36 42.50
N LYS A 901 13.02 9.12 42.52
CA LYS A 901 14.16 8.76 41.67
C LYS A 901 13.78 8.65 40.20
N GLU A 902 14.78 8.83 39.34
CA GLU A 902 14.65 8.72 37.88
C GLU A 902 14.17 7.31 37.45
N THR A 903 13.10 7.25 36.66
CA THR A 903 12.46 6.03 36.13
C THR A 903 11.71 6.34 34.84
N SER A 904 11.76 5.43 33.86
CA SER A 904 11.02 5.53 32.60
C SER A 904 9.64 4.88 32.64
N VAL A 905 9.31 4.15 33.72
CA VAL A 905 8.04 3.44 33.88
C VAL A 905 7.36 3.88 35.16
N SER A 906 6.06 4.17 35.05
CA SER A 906 5.24 4.55 36.21
C SER A 906 5.13 3.40 37.20
N SER A 907 5.26 3.69 38.50
CA SER A 907 5.24 2.67 39.55
C SER A 907 4.65 3.19 40.87
N THR A 908 4.16 2.29 41.71
CA THR A 908 3.60 2.63 43.02
C THR A 908 4.67 2.54 44.11
N SER A 909 4.67 3.49 45.05
CA SER A 909 5.50 3.48 46.25
C SER A 909 4.68 3.79 47.50
N GLY A 910 5.13 3.34 48.67
CA GLY A 910 4.38 3.44 49.92
C GLY A 910 5.23 3.94 51.09
N PHE A 911 4.55 4.56 52.06
CA PHE A 911 5.06 5.01 53.33
C PHE A 911 4.34 4.29 54.47
N ALA A 912 5.06 3.91 55.50
CA ALA A 912 4.49 3.33 56.72
C ALA A 912 5.10 3.97 57.97
N ALA A 913 4.29 4.66 58.76
CA ALA A 913 4.68 5.15 60.07
C ALA A 913 4.44 4.05 61.13
N GLN A 914 5.50 3.72 61.87
CA GLN A 914 5.54 2.62 62.84
C GLN A 914 6.22 3.09 64.14
N GLN A 915 6.05 2.31 65.22
CA GLN A 915 6.62 2.60 66.54
C GLN A 915 6.23 3.99 67.07
N VAL A 916 4.95 4.38 66.88
CA VAL A 916 4.44 5.70 67.24
C VAL A 916 4.17 5.77 68.74
N LYS A 917 4.82 6.70 69.42
CA LYS A 917 4.61 7.02 70.83
C LYS A 917 4.38 8.52 71.02
N ILE A 918 3.37 8.86 71.80
CA ILE A 918 3.13 10.23 72.25
C ILE A 918 3.33 10.32 73.76
N ALA A 919 3.76 11.47 74.25
CA ALA A 919 3.88 11.71 75.69
C ALA A 919 3.30 13.07 76.09
N THR A 920 2.63 13.13 77.23
CA THR A 920 2.14 14.40 77.81
C THR A 920 3.25 15.14 78.56
N GLY A 921 3.04 16.42 78.86
CA GLY A 921 3.98 17.24 79.65
C GLY A 921 4.23 16.75 81.09
N GLN A 922 3.47 15.74 81.55
CA GLN A 922 3.66 15.05 82.83
C GLN A 922 4.44 13.74 82.69
N GLY A 923 4.91 13.39 81.48
CA GLY A 923 5.68 12.19 81.20
C GLY A 923 4.87 10.91 81.01
N VAL A 924 3.56 11.00 80.77
CA VAL A 924 2.71 9.82 80.49
C VAL A 924 2.84 9.46 79.01
N GLU A 925 3.44 8.31 78.71
CA GLU A 925 3.57 7.75 77.35
C GLU A 925 2.34 6.95 76.91
N THR A 926 1.96 7.05 75.64
CA THR A 926 0.90 6.28 75.00
C THR A 926 1.35 5.81 73.63
N ASN A 927 1.17 4.51 73.34
CA ASN A 927 1.42 3.97 72.00
C ASN A 927 0.22 4.28 71.10
N VAL A 928 0.50 4.70 69.87
CA VAL A 928 -0.50 5.05 68.86
C VAL A 928 -0.41 4.07 67.69
N GLY A 929 -1.54 3.79 67.04
CA GLY A 929 -1.61 2.88 65.88
C GLY A 929 -0.74 3.33 64.70
N ALA A 930 -0.27 2.38 63.90
CA ALA A 930 0.50 2.64 62.68
C ALA A 930 -0.36 3.33 61.60
N ALA A 931 0.29 4.08 60.71
CA ALA A 931 -0.36 4.76 59.58
C ALA A 931 0.36 4.43 58.27
N SER A 932 -0.36 4.34 57.15
CA SER A 932 0.22 4.12 55.83
C SER A 932 -0.29 5.11 54.80
N TYR A 933 0.53 5.38 53.79
CA TYR A 933 0.19 6.28 52.68
C TYR A 933 0.84 5.75 51.39
N THR A 934 0.17 5.85 50.25
CA THR A 934 0.68 5.34 48.96
C THR A 934 0.63 6.42 47.90
N ILE A 935 1.60 6.39 46.98
CA ILE A 935 1.75 7.33 45.87
C ILE A 935 2.04 6.60 44.56
N GLN A 936 1.73 7.24 43.43
CA GLN A 936 2.24 6.86 42.11
C GLN A 936 3.43 7.75 41.72
N ILE A 937 4.50 7.14 41.27
CA ILE A 937 5.65 7.80 40.63
C ILE A 937 5.43 7.68 39.12
N LEU A 938 5.28 8.80 38.42
CA LEU A 938 5.08 8.83 36.97
C LEU A 938 6.43 8.79 36.24
N GLY A 939 6.55 7.94 35.21
CA GLY A 939 7.79 7.80 34.42
C GLY A 939 8.17 9.06 33.62
N HIS A 940 9.45 9.19 33.29
CA HIS A 940 9.99 10.24 32.43
C HIS A 940 9.48 10.11 30.98
N VAL A 941 9.13 11.23 30.34
CA VAL A 941 8.56 11.30 28.98
C VAL A 941 9.48 12.16 28.11
N ASN A 942 10.06 11.58 27.06
CA ASN A 942 10.96 12.26 26.15
C ASN A 942 10.18 12.96 25.03
N LYS A 943 10.34 14.28 24.92
CA LYS A 943 9.65 15.14 23.94
C LYS A 943 10.62 15.84 22.97
N GLU A 944 11.93 15.58 23.04
CA GLU A 944 12.94 16.34 22.29
C GLU A 944 12.74 16.27 20.77
N GLU A 945 12.45 15.08 20.25
CA GLU A 945 12.26 14.86 18.81
C GLU A 945 10.97 15.50 18.29
N LEU A 946 9.88 15.41 19.05
CA LEU A 946 8.62 16.11 18.74
C LEU A 946 8.80 17.63 18.71
N ILE A 947 9.53 18.19 19.68
CA ILE A 947 9.83 19.64 19.74
C ILE A 947 10.66 20.07 18.53
N ALA A 948 11.69 19.29 18.15
CA ALA A 948 12.49 19.59 16.97
C ALA A 948 11.66 19.54 15.68
N ARG A 949 10.74 18.57 15.57
CA ARG A 949 9.87 18.45 14.40
C ARG A 949 8.81 19.55 14.30
N ILE A 950 8.26 20.00 15.43
CA ILE A 950 7.38 21.18 15.49
C ILE A 950 8.10 22.40 14.92
N ALA A 951 9.34 22.66 15.35
CA ALA A 951 10.12 23.78 14.85
C ALA A 951 10.37 23.69 13.33
N ALA A 952 10.60 22.50 12.78
CA ALA A 952 10.75 22.28 11.34
C ALA A 952 9.45 22.55 10.57
N GLY A 953 8.30 22.08 11.07
CA GLY A 953 6.99 22.34 10.45
C GLY A 953 6.57 23.81 10.51
N GLU A 954 6.88 24.52 11.60
CA GLU A 954 6.67 25.97 11.70
C GLU A 954 7.54 26.74 10.72
N ALA A 955 8.82 26.37 10.58
CA ALA A 955 9.73 26.98 9.62
C ALA A 955 9.27 26.75 8.17
N LEU A 956 8.75 25.55 7.88
CA LEU A 956 8.15 25.23 6.58
C LEU A 956 6.95 26.13 6.28
N MET A 957 6.02 26.28 7.23
CA MET A 957 4.85 27.16 7.08
C MET A 957 5.23 28.63 6.90
N GLN A 958 6.29 29.11 7.56
CA GLN A 958 6.77 30.49 7.42
C GLN A 958 7.54 30.73 6.12
N GLY A 959 8.23 29.70 5.60
CA GLY A 959 9.06 29.78 4.40
C GLY A 959 8.33 29.40 3.10
N ALA A 960 7.12 28.85 3.18
CA ALA A 960 6.34 28.44 2.02
C ALA A 960 5.83 29.67 1.25
N VAL A 961 6.24 29.77 -0.02
CA VAL A 961 5.82 30.83 -0.95
C VAL A 961 5.03 30.19 -2.07
N GLU A 962 3.85 30.73 -2.36
CA GLU A 962 3.06 30.34 -3.52
C GLU A 962 3.55 31.04 -4.79
N GLY A 963 3.61 30.29 -5.88
CA GLY A 963 4.08 30.75 -7.19
C GLY A 963 4.42 29.57 -8.10
N TYR A 964 4.97 29.85 -9.28
CA TYR A 964 5.29 28.82 -10.28
C TYR A 964 6.78 28.45 -10.35
N ALA A 965 7.62 29.10 -9.55
CA ALA A 965 9.06 28.86 -9.53
C ALA A 965 9.42 27.53 -8.84
N ILE A 966 10.50 26.89 -9.31
CA ILE A 966 11.04 25.67 -8.67
C ILE A 966 11.34 25.94 -7.20
N GLY A 967 10.88 25.04 -6.33
CA GLY A 967 10.97 25.15 -4.88
C GLY A 967 9.83 25.91 -4.21
N SER A 968 8.93 26.55 -4.98
CA SER A 968 7.68 27.16 -4.50
C SER A 968 6.53 26.15 -4.49
N TYR A 969 5.33 26.59 -4.09
CA TYR A 969 4.11 25.80 -4.09
C TYR A 969 3.06 26.40 -5.04
N PHE A 970 2.19 25.58 -5.62
CA PHE A 970 1.12 26.10 -6.49
C PHE A 970 0.21 27.10 -5.75
N PRO A 971 -0.26 28.16 -6.41
CA PRO A 971 -1.24 29.08 -5.83
C PRO A 971 -2.47 28.34 -5.27
N GLY A 972 -2.84 28.61 -4.02
CA GLY A 972 -3.91 27.90 -3.31
C GLY A 972 -3.46 26.72 -2.44
N THR A 973 -2.21 26.23 -2.59
CA THR A 973 -1.66 25.14 -1.75
C THR A 973 -1.70 25.49 -0.26
N LEU A 974 -1.40 26.73 0.12
CA LEU A 974 -1.44 27.17 1.51
C LEU A 974 -2.86 27.14 2.06
N ALA A 975 -3.86 27.47 1.25
CA ALA A 975 -5.27 27.39 1.64
C ALA A 975 -5.76 25.94 1.75
N LEU A 976 -5.28 25.06 0.87
CA LEU A 976 -5.71 23.67 0.79
C LEU A 976 -4.99 22.75 1.81
N ARG A 977 -3.66 22.80 1.86
CA ARG A 977 -2.81 21.90 2.65
C ARG A 977 -2.32 22.54 3.95
N GLY A 978 -2.25 23.86 4.01
CA GLY A 978 -1.81 24.62 5.19
C GLY A 978 -2.66 24.37 6.45
N PRO A 979 -4.01 24.27 6.38
CA PRO A 979 -4.82 23.94 7.55
C PRO A 979 -4.50 22.57 8.15
N GLY A 980 -4.18 21.57 7.33
CA GLY A 980 -3.81 20.23 7.78
C GLY A 980 -2.49 20.22 8.55
N LEU A 981 -1.45 20.85 8.00
CA LEU A 981 -0.16 21.01 8.70
C LEU A 981 -0.31 21.87 9.97
N THR A 982 -1.12 22.93 9.93
CA THR A 982 -1.42 23.77 11.10
C THR A 982 -2.13 22.99 12.20
N ALA A 983 -3.10 22.15 11.85
CA ALA A 983 -3.82 21.30 12.81
C ALA A 983 -2.88 20.27 13.46
N ALA A 984 -2.01 19.63 12.67
CA ALA A 984 -1.00 18.70 13.19
C ALA A 984 0.01 19.40 14.10
N LEU A 985 0.45 20.60 13.75
CA LEU A 985 1.31 21.44 14.60
C LEU A 985 0.63 21.80 15.93
N LEU A 986 -0.64 22.23 15.90
CA LEU A 986 -1.40 22.55 17.11
C LEU A 986 -1.62 21.32 18.00
N ALA A 987 -1.92 20.16 17.42
CA ALA A 987 -2.06 18.90 18.14
C ALA A 987 -0.74 18.47 18.79
N ALA A 988 0.37 18.53 18.04
CA ALA A 988 1.70 18.24 18.56
C ALA A 988 2.12 19.20 19.69
N GLN A 989 1.83 20.50 19.54
CA GLN A 989 2.06 21.51 20.59
C GLN A 989 1.24 21.22 21.85
N ALA A 990 -0.01 20.76 21.71
CA ALA A 990 -0.85 20.39 22.86
C ALA A 990 -0.26 19.19 23.64
N ILE A 991 0.29 18.19 22.95
CA ILE A 991 1.00 17.06 23.58
C ILE A 991 2.30 17.52 24.26
N VAL A 992 3.02 18.48 23.66
CA VAL A 992 4.20 19.08 24.30
C VAL A 992 3.81 19.82 25.59
N GLN A 993 2.71 20.57 25.60
CA GLN A 993 2.16 21.24 26.80
C GLN A 993 1.46 20.28 27.79
N SER A 994 1.29 19.02 27.38
CA SER A 994 0.93 17.82 28.14
C SER A 994 1.69 17.57 29.44
N ASP A 995 1.24 18.11 30.59
CA ASP A 995 1.77 17.73 31.92
C ASP A 995 1.42 16.30 32.36
N ASN A 996 0.69 15.52 31.57
CA ASN A 996 0.35 14.11 31.83
C ASN A 996 0.54 13.18 30.61
N ALA A 997 1.09 13.69 29.50
CA ALA A 997 1.24 12.91 28.27
C ALA A 997 2.07 11.63 28.50
N ALA A 998 1.62 10.51 27.95
CA ALA A 998 2.36 9.26 27.91
C ALA A 998 3.32 9.23 26.71
N GLN A 999 4.40 8.44 26.77
CA GLN A 999 5.37 8.34 25.67
C GLN A 999 4.71 7.91 24.35
N ALA A 1000 3.76 6.98 24.39
CA ALA A 1000 3.03 6.56 23.20
C ALA A 1000 2.23 7.69 22.52
N GLU A 1001 1.74 8.67 23.30
CA GLU A 1001 1.04 9.84 22.76
C GLU A 1001 2.01 10.81 22.10
N VAL A 1002 3.23 10.92 22.63
CA VAL A 1002 4.32 11.71 22.02
C VAL A 1002 4.76 11.08 20.70
N ASP A 1003 4.95 9.77 20.67
CA ASP A 1003 5.37 9.05 19.46
C ASP A 1003 4.30 9.12 18.36
N ALA A 1004 3.01 8.98 18.73
CA ALA A 1004 1.90 9.13 17.79
C ALA A 1004 1.77 10.56 17.25
N ALA A 1005 1.96 11.57 18.11
CA ALA A 1005 1.95 12.98 17.69
C ALA A 1005 3.12 13.32 16.76
N LEU A 1006 4.29 12.71 16.99
CA LEU A 1006 5.44 12.83 16.09
C LEU A 1006 5.09 12.26 14.73
N GLN A 1007 4.63 11.00 14.66
CA GLN A 1007 4.29 10.35 13.40
C GLN A 1007 3.23 11.14 12.59
N ALA A 1008 2.18 11.63 13.25
CA ALA A 1008 1.14 12.44 12.61
C ALA A 1008 1.68 13.77 12.05
N LEU A 1009 2.57 14.45 12.79
CA LEU A 1009 3.20 15.68 12.34
C LEU A 1009 4.15 15.44 11.15
N GLU A 1010 4.89 14.33 11.16
CA GLU A 1010 5.77 13.95 10.04
C GLU A 1010 4.97 13.69 8.75
N ALA A 1011 3.85 12.98 8.85
CA ALA A 1011 2.96 12.75 7.72
C ALA A 1011 2.38 14.06 7.16
N ALA A 1012 1.95 14.97 8.04
CA ALA A 1012 1.42 16.27 7.63
C ALA A 1012 2.47 17.15 6.93
N ILE A 1013 3.73 17.14 7.43
CA ILE A 1013 4.85 17.84 6.79
C ILE A 1013 5.13 17.25 5.40
N SER A 1014 5.17 15.92 5.29
CA SER A 1014 5.41 15.22 4.02
C SER A 1014 4.34 15.54 2.98
N TYR A 1015 3.06 15.53 3.38
CA TYR A 1015 1.93 15.87 2.52
C TYR A 1015 1.95 17.33 2.05
N PHE A 1016 2.34 18.25 2.92
CA PHE A 1016 2.52 19.64 2.54
C PHE A 1016 3.67 19.80 1.53
N GLU A 1017 4.79 19.10 1.77
CA GLU A 1017 5.97 19.12 0.90
C GLU A 1017 5.75 18.47 -0.46
N SER A 1018 4.82 17.53 -0.61
CA SER A 1018 4.56 16.88 -1.91
C SER A 1018 3.96 17.82 -2.95
N ALA A 1019 3.41 18.98 -2.56
CA ALA A 1019 2.99 20.03 -3.48
C ALA A 1019 4.14 20.93 -3.96
N ARG A 1020 5.38 20.68 -3.53
CA ARG A 1020 6.53 21.50 -3.91
C ARG A 1020 6.82 21.31 -5.40
N ILE A 1021 6.92 22.43 -6.12
CA ILE A 1021 7.26 22.44 -7.54
C ILE A 1021 8.73 22.02 -7.70
N LEU A 1022 8.97 20.95 -8.44
CA LEU A 1022 10.29 20.43 -8.77
C LEU A 1022 10.64 20.71 -10.24
N THR A 1023 11.90 20.44 -10.59
CA THR A 1023 12.41 20.60 -11.96
C THR A 1023 11.60 19.81 -13.00
N GLU A 1024 11.05 18.64 -12.63
CA GLU A 1024 10.28 17.80 -13.56
C GLU A 1024 8.76 18.03 -13.48
N THR A 1025 8.26 18.85 -12.54
CA THR A 1025 6.81 19.11 -12.41
C THR A 1025 6.26 19.72 -13.70
N GLY A 1026 5.26 19.07 -14.30
CA GLY A 1026 4.67 19.41 -15.60
C GLY A 1026 5.22 18.61 -16.79
N ASN A 1027 6.14 17.66 -16.60
CA ASN A 1027 6.60 16.76 -17.67
C ASN A 1027 5.62 15.59 -17.81
N ILE A 1028 4.63 15.74 -18.69
CA ILE A 1028 3.44 14.88 -18.76
C ILE A 1028 3.62 13.78 -19.83
N ASN A 1029 4.43 14.06 -20.85
CA ASN A 1029 4.68 13.11 -21.94
C ASN A 1029 5.98 12.30 -21.78
N GLY A 1030 6.71 12.49 -20.69
CA GLY A 1030 7.95 11.77 -20.37
C GLY A 1030 9.13 12.08 -21.29
N GLN A 1031 9.05 13.13 -22.12
CA GLN A 1031 10.17 13.60 -22.93
C GLN A 1031 11.10 14.50 -22.11
N PRO A 1032 12.38 14.64 -22.47
CA PRO A 1032 13.28 15.53 -21.73
C PRO A 1032 12.83 17.00 -21.77
N GLY A 1033 12.49 17.55 -20.60
CA GLY A 1033 12.11 18.96 -20.40
C GLY A 1033 10.62 19.24 -20.52
N ILE A 1034 10.19 20.46 -20.14
CA ILE A 1034 8.80 20.91 -20.25
C ILE A 1034 8.61 21.59 -21.59
N THR A 1035 7.72 21.05 -22.43
CA THR A 1035 7.56 21.49 -23.82
C THR A 1035 6.12 21.89 -24.14
N VAL A 1036 5.92 22.51 -25.31
CA VAL A 1036 4.57 22.74 -25.86
C VAL A 1036 3.79 21.45 -26.08
N GLY A 1037 4.47 20.29 -26.15
CA GLY A 1037 3.82 18.97 -26.18
C GLY A 1037 3.10 18.65 -24.87
N ASP A 1038 3.68 19.01 -23.74
CA ASP A 1038 3.08 18.82 -22.40
C ASP A 1038 1.88 19.77 -22.21
N LEU A 1039 2.05 21.04 -22.60
CA LEU A 1039 0.95 22.01 -22.60
C LEU A 1039 -0.23 21.56 -23.48
N ALA A 1040 0.04 20.88 -24.60
CA ALA A 1040 -1.01 20.36 -25.47
C ALA A 1040 -1.86 19.27 -24.79
N ILE A 1041 -1.27 18.48 -23.89
CA ILE A 1041 -1.99 17.46 -23.11
C ILE A 1041 -2.89 18.13 -22.07
N VAL A 1042 -2.38 19.15 -21.36
CA VAL A 1042 -3.19 19.96 -20.42
C VAL A 1042 -4.35 20.65 -21.15
N ALA A 1043 -4.07 21.25 -22.31
CA ALA A 1043 -5.09 21.91 -23.11
C ALA A 1043 -6.16 20.94 -23.64
N TYR A 1044 -5.79 19.71 -23.96
CA TYR A 1044 -6.70 18.67 -24.47
C TYR A 1044 -7.73 18.26 -23.42
N TYR A 1045 -7.31 18.17 -22.15
CA TYR A 1045 -8.17 17.76 -21.03
C TYR A 1045 -8.79 18.94 -20.26
N TYR A 1046 -8.59 20.18 -20.70
CA TYR A 1046 -9.12 21.37 -20.04
C TYR A 1046 -10.63 21.28 -19.78
N GLY A 1047 -11.02 21.51 -18.52
CA GLY A 1047 -12.40 21.43 -18.04
C GLY A 1047 -12.80 20.05 -17.52
N SER A 1048 -11.93 19.04 -17.59
CA SER A 1048 -12.13 17.77 -16.89
C SER A 1048 -12.03 17.97 -15.37
N THR A 1049 -12.87 17.26 -14.62
CA THR A 1049 -12.89 17.26 -13.14
C THR A 1049 -12.84 15.82 -12.64
N THR A 1050 -12.60 15.61 -11.35
CA THR A 1050 -12.72 14.26 -10.71
C THR A 1050 -14.05 13.55 -10.96
N ALA A 1051 -15.11 14.28 -11.32
CA ALA A 1051 -16.41 13.74 -11.69
C ALA A 1051 -16.57 13.43 -13.19
N SER A 1052 -15.59 13.80 -14.03
CA SER A 1052 -15.62 13.56 -15.47
C SER A 1052 -15.36 12.09 -15.79
N SER A 1053 -16.12 11.51 -16.72
CA SER A 1053 -15.99 10.10 -17.10
C SER A 1053 -14.63 9.74 -17.72
N ASN A 1054 -13.86 10.73 -18.18
CA ASN A 1054 -12.49 10.57 -18.70
C ASN A 1054 -11.41 10.99 -17.68
N TRP A 1055 -11.75 11.14 -16.39
CA TRP A 1055 -10.81 11.64 -15.39
C TRP A 1055 -9.54 10.81 -15.27
N SER A 1056 -9.61 9.49 -15.40
CA SER A 1056 -8.44 8.60 -15.34
C SER A 1056 -7.38 8.91 -16.41
N GLU A 1057 -7.80 9.43 -17.57
CA GLU A 1057 -6.91 9.88 -18.65
C GLU A 1057 -6.53 11.35 -18.48
N ALA A 1058 -7.47 12.17 -17.99
CA ALA A 1058 -7.30 13.60 -17.81
C ALA A 1058 -6.46 13.99 -16.56
N GLN A 1059 -6.38 13.13 -15.55
CA GLN A 1059 -5.71 13.45 -14.28
C GLN A 1059 -4.22 13.76 -14.45
N VAL A 1060 -3.59 13.24 -15.50
CA VAL A 1060 -2.19 13.55 -15.82
C VAL A 1060 -1.99 15.02 -16.23
N ALA A 1061 -3.08 15.67 -16.64
CA ALA A 1061 -3.13 17.08 -17.00
C ALA A 1061 -3.55 18.00 -15.83
N ASP A 1062 -3.98 17.44 -14.70
CA ASP A 1062 -4.20 18.16 -13.44
C ASP A 1062 -2.87 18.20 -12.68
N VAL A 1063 -2.05 19.20 -13.02
CA VAL A 1063 -0.65 19.33 -12.61
C VAL A 1063 -0.53 19.93 -11.21
N ASP A 1064 -1.51 20.74 -10.79
CA ASP A 1064 -1.59 21.29 -9.44
C ASP A 1064 -2.38 20.41 -8.45
N HIS A 1065 -3.04 19.35 -8.96
CA HIS A 1065 -3.77 18.34 -8.22
C HIS A 1065 -4.96 18.90 -7.43
N ASP A 1066 -5.63 19.92 -7.97
CA ASP A 1066 -6.84 20.49 -7.38
C ASP A 1066 -8.13 19.71 -7.73
N GLY A 1067 -8.01 18.67 -8.55
CA GLY A 1067 -9.11 17.83 -9.00
C GLY A 1067 -9.86 18.39 -10.22
N VAL A 1068 -9.30 19.41 -10.87
CA VAL A 1068 -9.82 20.06 -12.07
C VAL A 1068 -8.67 20.38 -13.02
N VAL A 1069 -8.71 19.90 -14.26
CA VAL A 1069 -7.79 20.40 -15.30
C VAL A 1069 -8.23 21.80 -15.69
N GLY A 1070 -7.60 22.81 -15.10
CA GLY A 1070 -8.05 24.18 -15.07
C GLY A 1070 -7.12 25.17 -15.75
N MET A 1071 -7.44 26.45 -15.57
CA MET A 1071 -6.59 27.55 -16.06
C MET A 1071 -5.30 27.66 -15.24
N SER A 1072 -5.28 27.16 -14.01
CA SER A 1072 -4.10 27.11 -13.15
C SER A 1072 -3.03 26.18 -13.71
N ASP A 1073 -3.40 24.98 -14.17
CA ASP A 1073 -2.49 24.05 -14.85
C ASP A 1073 -1.93 24.65 -16.13
N MET A 1074 -2.80 25.23 -16.95
CA MET A 1074 -2.42 25.90 -18.20
C MET A 1074 -1.45 27.06 -17.96
N ALA A 1075 -1.71 27.87 -16.93
CA ALA A 1075 -0.86 28.99 -16.55
C ALA A 1075 0.52 28.52 -16.04
N PHE A 1076 0.55 27.46 -15.23
CA PHE A 1076 1.79 26.84 -14.79
C PHE A 1076 2.62 26.34 -15.96
N MET A 1077 2.01 25.56 -16.87
CA MET A 1077 2.70 25.03 -18.05
C MET A 1077 3.26 26.14 -18.94
N ALA A 1078 2.51 27.23 -19.14
CA ALA A 1078 2.98 28.39 -19.88
C ALA A 1078 4.17 29.10 -19.20
N ALA A 1079 4.15 29.25 -17.87
CA ALA A 1079 5.26 29.82 -17.11
C ALA A 1079 6.52 28.96 -17.23
N ARG A 1080 6.37 27.63 -17.11
CA ARG A 1080 7.48 26.67 -17.22
C ARG A 1080 8.13 26.64 -18.60
N ILE A 1081 7.34 26.76 -19.67
CA ILE A 1081 7.84 26.82 -21.06
C ILE A 1081 8.57 28.14 -21.34
N SER A 1082 8.14 29.24 -20.72
CA SER A 1082 8.78 30.56 -20.88
C SER A 1082 10.05 30.75 -20.05
N GLY A 1083 10.33 29.84 -19.11
CA GLY A 1083 11.55 29.82 -18.31
C GLY A 1083 11.56 30.81 -17.13
N GLU A 1084 10.37 31.16 -16.63
CA GLU A 1084 10.18 32.01 -15.44
C GLU A 1084 10.19 31.24 -14.12
#